data_AF-A0A947DAU7-F1
#
_entry.id   AF-A0A947DAU7-F1
#
_cell.length_a   1.000
_cell.length_b   1.000
_cell.length_c   1.000
_cell.angle_alpha   90.00
_cell.angle_beta   90.00
_cell.angle_gamma   90.00
#
_symmetry.space_group_name_H-M   'P 1'
#
loop_
_entity.id
_entity.type
_entity.pdbx_description
1 polymer ?
#
loop_
_entity_poly.entity_id
_entity_poly.type
_entity_poly.pdbx_seq_one_letter_code
_entity_poly.pdbx_strand_id
1 'polypeptide(L)'
;MLRAPISLVFILLAAPTFAQQVDPFALMFGAMAQQQGARNVVAWRQFDERELACIDAEMARQGMSLRRIISNGVSPDDPMLVAPRSRCARARGNVLTPDPSVASDLHASIPVASTIDFTLRCRPSEPSSDSDPIVSTTIAVTAGRLSIVHRAASGAEYHRGDQYIASPGSADARQKALIWSGVLRTRPNIRMDGRTSLDAGGRVLYTETVTDLNLGRVTDGSTSLCTASSDGLAAAMPPVAPTVVHQTFTASPGTGDLALDCSPTTISSDPDPIALTTIQISGGRLSIVHRMASGTEYHRADQYEARSVTADARRRAIEWTGVRRNRPTLSMVGTTKVDARGRLIYSEGVFDTRTKRQTDSWNAECRIATPPNLAVAAGTRPGTSGIAALNSTQAFAPVPDAMAAGTGVGSSAATSNGGASATTGQGSPPPAPAVVLRADDPRMVAARDLLADLKAYLADRGVVPGIADLSRVALQLQSALEAGDLLRLTEARRKLDEAVRSLQGFEAYVSDRRELRQREEARILSQAEAEAQLGLFFIDRYMANNFATQAAARLLPIQESLAHALKLKSASDLRAANQALAAQVQTEPLKSDYDLAAKAYAERQRPPEPPRPPASLSERLGLGPTAREVVEGDPAAVLILFDASGRAPNLTRTLDGDFRFKDNIATACIVAAKVEAADRLALARLLARPGLNVEVAPTACGTGRVTSDFVGFRRADLRADTPESLAFYGRALDKGDLKLHRNMAGNEYDETVRAAATRGMEIEAAIEAGRATGWSVLVVSDKTPILCVEELQDPAKNRAAIELLGRESRAIWPGLPPGGSARRLSLGAEAMFVGVQKRSCGAVTGTAETVRKLMTAMRRDALPYAAAPVLVEASAIDAEASAIRARDAEAIAAEEDRARASRDAAQLAERRQAQAAAERDAVEARLRAQNGATARGLLEKVRLLLEKQAAGSAPVSFDGLTPITQSQASRAEDGWTVVKREIEVDDYGHAQFKGRALEAIVARWRITQKNNVLGEFSEDCWQVALLDDREFNMLRELVSVRCDVGEAALMRWRTGLVFRSGWRAAQE
;
A
#
# COMPACT_ATOMS: atom_id res chain seq x y z
N MET A 1 -57.75 51.57 -34.96
CA MET A 1 -58.56 51.32 -36.18
C MET A 1 -59.06 49.89 -36.14
N LEU A 2 -60.25 49.69 -36.70
CA LEU A 2 -61.17 48.56 -36.54
C LEU A 2 -60.69 47.18 -37.06
N ARG A 3 -61.30 46.15 -36.43
CA ARG A 3 -61.84 44.87 -36.96
C ARG A 3 -60.91 43.68 -37.28
N ALA A 4 -61.24 42.57 -36.60
CA ALA A 4 -60.87 41.15 -36.81
C ALA A 4 -61.51 40.55 -38.10
N PRO A 5 -61.33 39.26 -38.52
CA PRO A 5 -61.66 38.04 -37.74
C PRO A 5 -60.93 36.69 -38.02
N ILE A 6 -61.01 35.77 -37.03
CA ILE A 6 -61.39 34.34 -37.06
C ILE A 6 -60.70 33.35 -38.04
N SER A 7 -60.04 32.32 -37.49
CA SER A 7 -60.47 30.89 -37.62
C SER A 7 -59.69 29.94 -36.71
N LEU A 8 -60.47 29.25 -35.86
CA LEU A 8 -60.14 28.09 -35.01
C LEU A 8 -59.81 26.86 -35.87
N VAL A 9 -58.80 26.07 -35.48
CA VAL A 9 -58.71 24.64 -35.80
C VAL A 9 -58.57 23.86 -34.49
N PHE A 10 -59.53 22.97 -34.28
CA PHE A 10 -59.61 21.96 -33.22
C PHE A 10 -58.55 20.87 -33.45
N ILE A 11 -57.76 20.54 -32.41
CA ILE A 11 -57.10 19.23 -32.28
C ILE A 11 -57.42 18.69 -30.89
N LEU A 12 -58.11 17.56 -30.85
CA LEU A 12 -58.49 16.80 -29.67
C LEU A 12 -58.05 15.34 -29.89
N LEU A 13 -57.59 14.72 -28.79
CA LEU A 13 -57.46 13.28 -28.50
C LEU A 13 -56.16 12.56 -28.91
N ALA A 14 -55.28 12.32 -27.93
CA ALA A 14 -55.14 11.01 -27.27
C ALA A 14 -54.00 11.04 -26.22
N ALA A 15 -54.33 10.85 -24.95
CA ALA A 15 -53.37 10.55 -23.89
C ALA A 15 -53.29 9.03 -23.68
N PRO A 16 -52.11 8.41 -23.56
CA PRO A 16 -52.03 7.03 -23.12
C PRO A 16 -52.09 6.99 -21.59
N THR A 17 -53.20 6.48 -21.07
CA THR A 17 -53.28 5.93 -19.71
C THR A 17 -52.47 4.64 -19.66
N PHE A 18 -51.28 4.66 -19.05
CA PHE A 18 -50.60 3.44 -18.63
C PHE A 18 -51.23 2.94 -17.33
N ALA A 19 -52.09 1.92 -17.47
CA ALA A 19 -52.51 1.08 -16.36
C ALA A 19 -51.32 0.24 -15.87
N GLN A 20 -51.09 0.23 -14.57
CA GLN A 20 -50.08 -0.61 -13.91
C GLN A 20 -50.54 -2.08 -13.96
N GLN A 21 -50.04 -2.84 -14.94
CA GLN A 21 -50.05 -4.29 -14.87
C GLN A 21 -48.86 -4.73 -14.00
N VAL A 22 -49.15 -5.20 -12.78
CA VAL A 22 -48.17 -5.88 -11.95
C VAL A 22 -47.90 -7.24 -12.57
N ASP A 23 -46.64 -7.50 -12.89
CA ASP A 23 -46.18 -8.73 -13.53
C ASP A 23 -46.47 -9.95 -12.63
N PRO A 24 -47.26 -10.95 -13.09
CA PRO A 24 -47.52 -12.18 -12.34
C PRO A 24 -46.23 -12.93 -11.95
N PHE A 25 -45.13 -12.70 -12.67
CA PHE A 25 -43.82 -13.25 -12.36
C PHE A 25 -43.23 -12.68 -11.05
N ALA A 26 -43.41 -11.37 -10.78
CA ALA A 26 -42.88 -10.73 -9.57
C ALA A 26 -43.57 -11.23 -8.29
N LEU A 27 -44.86 -11.55 -8.37
CA LEU A 27 -45.64 -12.13 -7.26
C LEU A 27 -45.26 -13.60 -6.99
N MET A 28 -44.88 -14.36 -8.03
CA MET A 28 -44.45 -15.76 -7.87
C MET A 28 -43.06 -15.88 -7.23
N PHE A 29 -42.11 -15.00 -7.58
CA PHE A 29 -40.78 -14.97 -6.96
C PHE A 29 -40.77 -14.40 -5.54
N GLY A 30 -41.66 -13.45 -5.23
CA GLY A 30 -41.84 -12.95 -3.86
C GLY A 30 -42.28 -14.04 -2.88
N ALA A 31 -43.19 -14.92 -3.31
CA ALA A 31 -43.67 -16.04 -2.50
C ALA A 31 -42.60 -17.12 -2.28
N MET A 32 -41.78 -17.45 -3.30
CA MET A 32 -40.67 -18.40 -3.14
C MET A 32 -39.53 -17.84 -2.28
N ALA A 33 -39.19 -16.56 -2.40
CA ALA A 33 -38.17 -15.91 -1.58
C ALA A 33 -38.57 -15.85 -0.10
N GLN A 34 -39.85 -15.56 0.19
CA GLN A 34 -40.37 -15.64 1.57
C GLN A 34 -40.37 -17.07 2.12
N GLN A 35 -40.69 -18.07 1.31
CA GLN A 35 -40.69 -19.47 1.73
C GLN A 35 -39.26 -20.00 2.01
N GLN A 36 -38.26 -19.57 1.23
CA GLN A 36 -36.85 -19.91 1.49
C GLN A 36 -36.27 -19.16 2.70
N GLY A 37 -36.61 -17.88 2.87
CA GLY A 37 -36.22 -17.10 4.05
C GLY A 37 -36.71 -17.73 5.35
N ALA A 38 -37.96 -18.21 5.39
CA ALA A 38 -38.51 -18.89 6.57
C ALA A 38 -37.80 -20.22 6.88
N ARG A 39 -37.42 -21.01 5.86
CA ARG A 39 -36.67 -22.26 6.05
C ARG A 39 -35.26 -22.00 6.58
N ASN A 40 -34.60 -20.97 6.08
CA ASN A 40 -33.23 -20.64 6.48
C ASN A 40 -33.17 -20.11 7.92
N VAL A 41 -34.18 -19.34 8.37
CA VAL A 41 -34.28 -18.93 9.79
C VAL A 41 -34.39 -20.14 10.74
N VAL A 42 -35.07 -21.22 10.34
CA VAL A 42 -35.14 -22.46 11.14
C VAL A 42 -33.80 -23.19 11.18
N ALA A 43 -33.05 -23.22 10.07
CA ALA A 43 -31.72 -23.83 10.03
C ALA A 43 -30.71 -23.09 10.93
N TRP A 44 -30.78 -21.76 11.00
CA TRP A 44 -29.94 -20.95 11.90
C TRP A 44 -30.21 -21.19 13.39
N ARG A 45 -31.42 -21.61 13.76
CA ARG A 45 -31.77 -21.95 15.15
C ARG A 45 -31.13 -23.24 15.67
N GLN A 46 -30.55 -24.06 14.79
CA GLN A 46 -29.88 -25.30 15.17
C GLN A 46 -28.46 -25.07 15.69
N PHE A 47 -27.91 -23.86 15.49
CA PHE A 47 -26.58 -23.48 15.96
C PHE A 47 -26.67 -22.95 17.38
N ASP A 48 -25.71 -23.31 18.22
CA ASP A 48 -25.63 -22.74 19.56
C ASP A 48 -25.22 -21.27 19.53
N GLU A 49 -25.62 -20.53 20.57
CA GLU A 49 -25.37 -19.08 20.67
C GLU A 49 -23.88 -18.73 20.66
N ARG A 50 -22.98 -19.62 21.12
CA ARG A 50 -21.53 -19.38 21.11
C ARG A 50 -20.96 -19.50 19.70
N GLU A 51 -21.45 -20.46 18.92
CA GLU A 51 -21.09 -20.62 17.51
C GLU A 51 -21.64 -19.45 16.68
N LEU A 52 -22.89 -19.02 16.91
CA LEU A 52 -23.46 -17.84 16.27
C LEU A 52 -22.69 -16.56 16.61
N ALA A 53 -22.32 -16.36 17.88
CA ALA A 53 -21.51 -15.21 18.31
C ALA A 53 -20.11 -15.23 17.70
N CYS A 54 -19.49 -16.41 17.58
CA CYS A 54 -18.19 -16.56 16.92
C CYS A 54 -18.27 -16.25 15.42
N ILE A 55 -19.30 -16.77 14.73
CA ILE A 55 -19.52 -16.50 13.30
C ILE A 55 -19.79 -15.01 13.08
N ASP A 56 -20.62 -14.37 13.92
CA ASP A 56 -20.92 -12.94 13.81
C ASP A 56 -19.67 -12.08 14.06
N ALA A 57 -18.84 -12.41 15.05
CA ALA A 57 -17.57 -11.73 15.29
C ALA A 57 -16.60 -11.87 14.10
N GLU A 58 -16.57 -13.05 13.46
CA GLU A 58 -15.70 -13.30 12.32
C GLU A 58 -16.20 -12.61 11.04
N MET A 59 -17.52 -12.48 10.88
CA MET A 59 -18.12 -11.71 9.78
C MET A 59 -18.01 -10.21 9.99
N ALA A 60 -18.09 -9.73 11.24
CA ALA A 60 -17.90 -8.33 11.59
C ALA A 60 -16.49 -7.84 11.21
N ARG A 61 -15.47 -8.71 11.31
CA ARG A 61 -14.10 -8.43 10.81
C ARG A 61 -14.05 -8.23 9.30
N GLN A 62 -15.03 -8.74 8.56
CA GLN A 62 -15.18 -8.60 7.11
C GLN A 62 -16.18 -7.48 6.73
N GLY A 63 -16.63 -6.67 7.71
CA GLY A 63 -17.59 -5.59 7.49
C GLY A 63 -19.02 -6.05 7.26
N MET A 64 -19.34 -7.32 7.59
CA MET A 64 -20.66 -7.91 7.41
C MET A 64 -21.28 -8.26 8.78
N SER A 65 -22.61 -8.24 8.88
CA SER A 65 -23.33 -8.68 10.09
C SER A 65 -24.06 -9.98 9.81
N LEU A 66 -23.92 -10.96 10.69
CA LEU A 66 -24.63 -12.24 10.60
C LEU A 66 -26.14 -12.02 10.60
N ARG A 67 -26.65 -11.07 11.40
CA ARG A 67 -28.06 -10.72 11.44
C ARG A 67 -28.58 -10.19 10.09
N ARG A 68 -27.77 -9.42 9.36
CA ARG A 68 -28.12 -8.89 8.02
C ARG A 68 -28.09 -9.99 6.95
N ILE A 69 -27.18 -10.94 7.08
CA ILE A 69 -27.07 -12.10 6.17
C ILE A 69 -28.22 -13.08 6.39
N ILE A 70 -28.61 -13.33 7.65
CA ILE A 70 -29.80 -14.11 8.00
C ILE A 70 -31.07 -13.43 7.47
N SER A 71 -31.20 -12.09 7.63
CA SER A 71 -32.36 -11.36 7.12
C SER A 71 -32.47 -11.33 5.60
N ASN A 72 -31.36 -11.53 4.90
CA ASN A 72 -31.31 -11.64 3.43
C ASN A 72 -31.59 -13.07 2.95
N GLY A 73 -31.97 -13.99 3.84
CA GLY A 73 -32.35 -15.35 3.48
C GLY A 73 -31.16 -16.26 3.14
N VAL A 74 -29.94 -15.94 3.60
CA VAL A 74 -28.75 -16.79 3.38
C VAL A 74 -28.78 -17.99 4.32
N SER A 75 -28.57 -19.20 3.78
CA SER A 75 -28.54 -20.46 4.54
C SER A 75 -27.23 -20.62 5.33
N PRO A 76 -27.20 -21.32 6.48
CA PRO A 76 -25.95 -21.61 7.21
C PRO A 76 -24.88 -22.32 6.36
N ASP A 77 -25.29 -23.07 5.34
CA ASP A 77 -24.41 -23.83 4.44
C ASP A 77 -23.96 -23.03 3.21
N ASP A 78 -24.25 -21.72 3.18
CA ASP A 78 -23.77 -20.84 2.12
C ASP A 78 -22.23 -20.83 2.07
N PRO A 79 -21.62 -20.92 0.87
CA PRO A 79 -20.17 -20.91 0.69
C PRO A 79 -19.45 -19.75 1.42
N MET A 80 -20.09 -18.59 1.56
CA MET A 80 -19.51 -17.44 2.26
C MET A 80 -19.29 -17.69 3.76
N LEU A 81 -20.03 -18.65 4.34
CA LEU A 81 -19.99 -18.98 5.77
C LEU A 81 -19.07 -20.15 6.09
N VAL A 82 -18.61 -20.91 5.08
CA VAL A 82 -17.74 -22.09 5.27
C VAL A 82 -16.44 -21.71 5.98
N ALA A 83 -15.79 -20.62 5.54
CA ALA A 83 -14.53 -20.18 6.15
C ALA A 83 -14.71 -19.68 7.60
N PRO A 84 -15.65 -18.76 7.92
CA PRO A 84 -15.98 -18.38 9.29
C PRO A 84 -16.34 -19.58 10.19
N ARG A 85 -17.22 -20.47 9.73
CA ARG A 85 -17.64 -21.67 10.48
C ARG A 85 -16.48 -22.60 10.78
N SER A 86 -15.59 -22.87 9.80
CA SER A 86 -14.42 -23.73 10.01
C SER A 86 -13.42 -23.17 11.03
N ARG A 87 -13.32 -21.84 11.16
CA ARG A 87 -12.44 -21.19 12.15
C ARG A 87 -13.06 -21.29 13.55
N CYS A 88 -14.37 -21.07 13.66
CA CYS A 88 -15.10 -21.24 14.92
C CYS A 88 -15.13 -22.70 15.41
N ALA A 89 -15.30 -23.67 14.50
CA ALA A 89 -15.24 -25.09 14.84
C ALA A 89 -13.85 -25.52 15.36
N ARG A 90 -12.76 -24.99 14.78
CA ARG A 90 -11.39 -25.24 15.25
C ARG A 90 -11.10 -24.63 16.62
N ALA A 91 -11.68 -23.48 16.93
CA ALA A 91 -11.55 -22.84 18.25
C ALA A 91 -12.19 -23.67 19.38
N ARG A 92 -13.19 -24.51 19.07
CA ARG A 92 -13.81 -25.45 20.01
C ARG A 92 -12.97 -26.70 20.31
N GLY A 93 -12.13 -27.13 19.36
CA GLY A 93 -11.34 -28.36 19.50
C GLY A 93 -10.13 -28.25 20.43
N ASN A 94 -9.70 -27.04 20.80
CA ASN A 94 -8.52 -26.79 21.63
C ASN A 94 -8.90 -26.33 23.05
N VAL A 95 -9.65 -27.17 23.78
CA VAL A 95 -9.79 -27.04 25.24
C VAL A 95 -9.09 -28.24 25.88
N LEU A 96 -7.81 -28.06 26.21
CA LEU A 96 -7.12 -28.89 27.20
C LEU A 96 -7.73 -28.57 28.57
N THR A 97 -8.30 -29.57 29.22
CA THR A 97 -8.81 -29.49 30.60
C THR A 97 -7.65 -29.22 31.57
N PRO A 98 -7.70 -28.17 32.41
CA PRO A 98 -6.74 -27.97 33.48
C PRO A 98 -7.16 -28.70 34.77
N ASP A 99 -6.12 -29.06 35.50
CA ASP A 99 -6.03 -29.61 36.86
C ASP A 99 -6.99 -28.93 37.87
N PRO A 100 -7.76 -29.69 38.68
CA PRO A 100 -8.74 -29.16 39.63
C PRO A 100 -8.16 -28.54 40.91
N SER A 101 -6.83 -28.41 41.05
CA SER A 101 -6.19 -27.88 42.27
C SER A 101 -5.94 -26.36 42.32
N VAL A 102 -6.37 -25.57 41.32
CA VAL A 102 -6.15 -24.10 41.27
C VAL A 102 -7.46 -23.28 41.23
N ALA A 103 -8.59 -23.88 41.63
CA ALA A 103 -9.93 -23.33 41.38
C ALA A 103 -10.43 -22.30 42.41
N SER A 104 -9.57 -21.45 43.01
CA SER A 104 -10.05 -20.42 43.95
C SER A 104 -9.86 -18.96 43.54
N ASP A 105 -9.10 -18.61 42.48
CA ASP A 105 -8.82 -17.19 42.16
C ASP A 105 -8.86 -16.86 40.64
N LEU A 106 -9.86 -17.33 39.90
CA LEU A 106 -9.95 -17.08 38.44
C LEU A 106 -10.75 -15.80 38.11
N HIS A 107 -10.23 -14.64 38.50
CA HIS A 107 -10.57 -13.38 37.83
C HIS A 107 -9.77 -13.26 36.52
N ALA A 108 -10.38 -12.72 35.46
CA ALA A 108 -9.72 -12.61 34.17
C ALA A 108 -8.54 -11.62 34.26
N SER A 109 -7.32 -12.12 34.10
CA SER A 109 -6.09 -11.30 34.10
C SER A 109 -5.57 -11.07 32.67
N ILE A 110 -4.86 -9.97 32.45
CA ILE A 110 -4.44 -9.46 31.13
C ILE A 110 -3.03 -9.97 30.81
N PRO A 111 -2.76 -10.63 29.66
CA PRO A 111 -1.40 -11.05 29.33
C PRO A 111 -0.50 -9.82 29.05
N VAL A 112 0.72 -9.82 29.59
CA VAL A 112 1.73 -8.78 29.40
C VAL A 112 3.10 -9.39 29.10
N ALA A 113 3.89 -8.74 28.24
CA ALA A 113 5.23 -9.20 27.86
C ALA A 113 6.32 -8.92 28.93
N SER A 114 5.95 -8.93 30.21
CA SER A 114 6.88 -8.73 31.33
C SER A 114 7.15 -10.07 32.02
N THR A 115 8.41 -10.33 32.36
CA THR A 115 8.83 -11.50 33.15
C THR A 115 9.02 -11.17 34.63
N ILE A 116 8.72 -9.95 35.05
CA ILE A 116 8.97 -9.46 36.41
C ILE A 116 7.66 -9.30 37.16
N ASP A 117 7.60 -9.93 38.32
CA ASP A 117 6.45 -9.86 39.21
C ASP A 117 6.57 -8.66 40.15
N PHE A 118 5.52 -7.87 40.25
CA PHE A 118 5.46 -6.73 41.15
C PHE A 118 4.01 -6.41 41.52
N THR A 119 3.83 -5.70 42.64
CA THR A 119 2.53 -5.16 43.06
C THR A 119 2.67 -3.68 43.44
N LEU A 120 1.79 -2.86 42.89
CA LEU A 120 1.63 -1.45 43.20
C LEU A 120 0.30 -1.25 43.93
N ARG A 121 0.34 -0.48 45.03
CA ARG A 121 -0.86 -0.01 45.71
C ARG A 121 -1.00 1.48 45.49
N CYS A 122 -2.04 1.87 44.77
CA CYS A 122 -2.27 3.24 44.37
C CYS A 122 -3.45 3.86 45.12
N ARG A 123 -3.33 5.13 45.47
CA ARG A 123 -4.42 5.94 46.01
C ARG A 123 -4.75 7.05 45.02
N PRO A 124 -6.04 7.32 44.73
CA PRO A 124 -6.43 8.44 43.87
C PRO A 124 -5.79 9.74 44.36
N SER A 125 -5.29 10.56 43.43
CA SER A 125 -4.69 11.86 43.76
C SER A 125 -5.73 12.93 44.06
N GLU A 126 -6.96 12.75 43.57
CA GLU A 126 -8.09 13.66 43.76
C GLU A 126 -9.32 12.88 44.24
N PRO A 127 -10.14 13.46 45.13
CA PRO A 127 -11.40 12.86 45.56
C PRO A 127 -12.40 12.85 44.39
N SER A 128 -12.99 11.69 44.10
CA SER A 128 -14.08 11.59 43.10
C SER A 128 -15.39 12.13 43.70
N SER A 129 -16.19 12.78 42.87
CA SER A 129 -17.57 13.20 43.17
C SER A 129 -18.60 12.06 43.10
N ASP A 130 -18.16 10.84 42.78
CA ASP A 130 -19.03 9.67 42.75
C ASP A 130 -19.60 9.36 44.14
N SER A 131 -20.83 8.82 44.16
CA SER A 131 -21.49 8.40 45.41
C SER A 131 -20.75 7.26 46.14
N ASP A 132 -19.89 6.53 45.42
CA ASP A 132 -19.03 5.48 45.96
C ASP A 132 -17.64 5.56 45.29
N PRO A 133 -16.78 6.50 45.73
CA PRO A 133 -15.54 6.79 45.03
C PRO A 133 -14.53 5.65 45.18
N ILE A 134 -13.68 5.45 44.17
CA ILE A 134 -12.53 4.54 44.30
C ILE A 134 -11.59 5.09 45.38
N VAL A 135 -11.22 4.28 46.37
CA VAL A 135 -10.31 4.65 47.47
C VAL A 135 -8.92 4.03 47.34
N SER A 136 -8.79 2.93 46.59
CA SER A 136 -7.50 2.34 46.27
C SER A 136 -7.54 1.53 44.98
N THR A 137 -6.40 1.44 44.30
CA THR A 137 -6.19 0.61 43.11
C THR A 137 -4.97 -0.28 43.32
N THR A 138 -5.12 -1.60 43.17
CA THR A 138 -4.01 -2.55 43.21
C THR A 138 -3.66 -2.98 41.79
N ILE A 139 -2.40 -2.83 41.40
CA ILE A 139 -1.88 -3.25 40.09
C ILE A 139 -0.82 -4.31 40.34
N ALA A 140 -1.04 -5.53 39.89
CA ALA A 140 -0.09 -6.62 40.04
C ALA A 140 0.27 -7.19 38.68
N VAL A 141 1.56 -7.44 38.44
CA VAL A 141 2.01 -8.35 37.38
C VAL A 141 2.50 -9.61 38.07
N THR A 142 1.94 -10.77 37.69
CA THR A 142 2.31 -12.07 38.22
C THR A 142 2.34 -13.09 37.09
N ALA A 143 3.49 -13.75 36.87
CA ALA A 143 3.70 -14.71 35.80
C ALA A 143 3.29 -14.19 34.40
N GLY A 144 3.66 -12.94 34.10
CA GLY A 144 3.31 -12.30 32.82
C GLY A 144 1.82 -11.97 32.66
N ARG A 145 1.07 -11.92 33.77
CA ARG A 145 -0.34 -11.53 33.79
C ARG A 145 -0.55 -10.31 34.66
N LEU A 146 -1.15 -9.28 34.09
CA LEU A 146 -1.54 -8.04 34.74
C LEU A 146 -2.94 -8.18 35.34
N SER A 147 -3.05 -7.86 36.63
CA SER A 147 -4.28 -7.73 37.39
C SER A 147 -4.42 -6.30 37.88
N ILE A 148 -5.60 -5.71 37.68
CA ILE A 148 -5.93 -4.36 38.16
C ILE A 148 -7.26 -4.44 38.89
N VAL A 149 -7.23 -4.05 40.16
CA VAL A 149 -8.38 -4.12 41.07
C VAL A 149 -8.59 -2.75 41.68
N HIS A 150 -9.73 -2.14 41.39
CA HIS A 150 -10.17 -0.94 42.12
C HIS A 150 -11.03 -1.35 43.31
N ARG A 151 -10.84 -0.69 44.45
CA ARG A 151 -11.67 -0.83 45.63
C ARG A 151 -12.33 0.50 45.92
N ALA A 152 -13.66 0.51 45.99
CA ALA A 152 -14.45 1.70 46.31
C ALA A 152 -14.62 1.90 47.83
N ALA A 153 -15.11 3.07 48.23
CA ALA A 153 -15.32 3.46 49.62
C ALA A 153 -16.29 2.52 50.36
N SER A 154 -17.27 1.96 49.64
CA SER A 154 -18.18 0.91 50.12
C SER A 154 -17.51 -0.42 50.44
N GLY A 155 -16.27 -0.62 49.98
CA GLY A 155 -15.56 -1.90 50.02
C GLY A 155 -15.76 -2.78 48.80
N ALA A 156 -16.59 -2.38 47.82
CA ALA A 156 -16.76 -3.09 46.56
C ALA A 156 -15.46 -3.13 45.75
N GLU A 157 -15.15 -4.28 45.16
CA GLU A 157 -13.98 -4.47 44.30
C GLU A 157 -14.38 -4.64 42.83
N TYR A 158 -13.61 -3.99 41.95
CA TYR A 158 -13.83 -3.98 40.51
C TYR A 158 -12.55 -4.46 39.81
N HIS A 159 -12.60 -5.70 39.32
CA HIS A 159 -11.51 -6.33 38.59
C HIS A 159 -11.58 -5.94 37.12
N ARG A 160 -10.57 -5.23 36.60
CA ARG A 160 -10.64 -4.67 35.25
C ARG A 160 -10.70 -5.73 34.15
N GLY A 161 -10.05 -6.88 34.29
CA GLY A 161 -10.15 -7.91 33.25
C GLY A 161 -11.49 -8.65 33.21
N ASP A 162 -12.30 -8.55 34.28
CA ASP A 162 -13.69 -9.01 34.28
C ASP A 162 -14.60 -8.00 33.57
N GLN A 163 -14.29 -6.71 33.66
CA GLN A 163 -15.06 -5.63 33.04
C GLN A 163 -14.69 -5.40 31.56
N TYR A 164 -13.42 -5.59 31.19
CA TYR A 164 -12.87 -5.25 29.89
C TYR A 164 -12.31 -6.47 29.14
N ILE A 165 -12.49 -6.48 27.82
CA ILE A 165 -11.72 -7.32 26.91
C ILE A 165 -10.41 -6.60 26.64
N ALA A 166 -9.38 -6.93 27.42
CA ALA A 166 -8.09 -6.28 27.33
C ALA A 166 -7.28 -6.75 26.11
N SER A 167 -6.60 -5.81 25.47
CA SER A 167 -5.48 -6.11 24.57
C SER A 167 -4.25 -6.46 25.40
N PRO A 168 -3.31 -7.28 24.87
CA PRO A 168 -2.06 -7.58 25.57
C PRO A 168 -1.36 -6.27 25.95
N GLY A 169 -1.03 -6.11 27.23
CA GLY A 169 -0.31 -4.93 27.68
C GLY A 169 1.16 -5.00 27.25
N SER A 170 1.74 -3.83 26.95
CA SER A 170 3.16 -3.72 26.63
C SER A 170 3.89 -3.01 27.76
N ALA A 171 4.98 -3.59 28.25
CA ALA A 171 5.97 -2.86 29.03
C ALA A 171 6.83 -2.04 28.05
N ASP A 172 6.77 -0.72 28.13
CA ASP A 172 7.65 0.15 27.37
C ASP A 172 8.93 0.40 28.17
N ALA A 173 9.97 -0.37 27.85
CA ALA A 173 11.28 -0.27 28.48
C ALA A 173 11.93 1.12 28.30
N ARG A 174 11.58 1.88 27.25
CA ARG A 174 12.12 3.23 27.03
C ARG A 174 11.38 4.28 27.84
N GLN A 175 10.08 4.11 28.04
CA GLN A 175 9.23 5.05 28.77
C GLN A 175 9.03 4.70 30.24
N LYS A 176 9.66 3.63 30.74
CA LYS A 176 9.55 3.20 32.13
C LYS A 176 8.08 3.01 32.55
N ALA A 177 7.26 2.51 31.63
CA ALA A 177 5.80 2.53 31.73
C ALA A 177 5.20 1.15 31.42
N LEU A 178 4.21 0.74 32.22
CA LEU A 178 3.28 -0.33 31.87
C LEU A 178 2.09 0.31 31.16
N ILE A 179 1.77 -0.14 29.95
CA ILE A 179 0.63 0.37 29.17
C ILE A 179 -0.30 -0.79 28.85
N TRP A 180 -1.60 -0.57 29.06
CA TRP A 180 -2.64 -1.53 28.69
C TRP A 180 -3.87 -0.80 28.16
N SER A 181 -4.68 -1.51 27.40
CA SER A 181 -5.96 -1.00 26.90
C SER A 181 -6.98 -2.12 26.82
N GLY A 182 -8.27 -1.78 26.89
CA GLY A 182 -9.35 -2.75 26.74
C GLY A 182 -10.66 -2.10 26.33
N VAL A 183 -11.59 -2.88 25.77
CA VAL A 183 -12.95 -2.43 25.48
C VAL A 183 -13.92 -3.01 26.50
N LEU A 184 -14.89 -2.23 26.96
CA LEU A 184 -15.83 -2.66 27.99
C LEU A 184 -16.71 -3.80 27.45
N ARG A 185 -16.79 -4.92 28.17
CA ARG A 185 -17.53 -6.12 27.72
C ARG A 185 -19.00 -5.85 27.43
N THR A 186 -19.64 -5.02 28.26
CA THR A 186 -21.06 -4.69 28.13
C THR A 186 -21.34 -3.58 27.12
N ARG A 187 -20.33 -2.76 26.76
CA ARG A 187 -20.45 -1.66 25.79
C ARG A 187 -19.14 -1.54 24.98
N PRO A 188 -19.01 -2.24 23.83
CA PRO A 188 -17.77 -2.25 23.04
C PRO A 188 -17.34 -0.89 22.49
N ASN A 189 -18.24 0.11 22.47
CA ASN A 189 -17.90 1.49 22.12
C ASN A 189 -17.18 2.25 23.26
N ILE A 190 -17.06 1.68 24.46
CA ILE A 190 -16.29 2.27 25.56
C ILE A 190 -14.93 1.59 25.63
N ARG A 191 -13.87 2.39 25.44
CA ARG A 191 -12.47 1.95 25.52
C ARG A 191 -11.84 2.53 26.78
N MET A 192 -11.06 1.71 27.48
CA MET A 192 -10.22 2.12 28.58
C MET A 192 -8.76 2.00 28.19
N ASP A 193 -7.96 2.99 28.55
CA ASP A 193 -6.51 3.02 28.39
C ASP A 193 -5.88 3.35 29.75
N GLY A 194 -5.03 2.45 30.25
CA GLY A 194 -4.34 2.61 31.52
C GLY A 194 -2.82 2.60 31.35
N ARG A 195 -2.13 3.42 32.14
CA ARG A 195 -0.68 3.61 32.06
C ARG A 195 -0.07 3.85 33.43
N THR A 196 1.11 3.27 33.68
CA THR A 196 2.00 3.74 34.75
C THR A 196 3.09 4.68 34.22
N SER A 197 3.46 5.69 34.99
CA SER A 197 4.58 6.59 34.72
C SER A 197 5.29 6.97 36.00
N LEU A 198 6.46 7.60 35.91
CA LEU A 198 7.13 8.22 37.06
C LEU A 198 6.83 9.72 37.07
N ASP A 199 6.50 10.28 38.25
CA ASP A 199 6.45 11.72 38.44
C ASP A 199 7.86 12.34 38.58
N ALA A 200 7.94 13.67 38.67
CA ALA A 200 9.21 14.38 38.83
C ALA A 200 9.97 13.99 40.13
N GLY A 201 9.26 13.45 41.13
CA GLY A 201 9.83 12.93 42.37
C GLY A 201 10.18 11.44 42.34
N GLY A 202 10.07 10.78 41.18
CA GLY A 202 10.34 9.35 41.02
C GLY A 202 9.27 8.43 41.62
N ARG A 203 8.09 8.97 41.99
CA ARG A 203 6.96 8.17 42.46
C ARG A 203 6.18 7.65 41.28
N VAL A 204 5.61 6.45 41.41
CA VAL A 204 4.82 5.85 40.33
C VAL A 204 3.43 6.48 40.32
N LEU A 205 3.03 7.00 39.17
CA LEU A 205 1.67 7.45 38.88
C LEU A 205 0.99 6.37 38.03
N TYR A 206 -0.26 6.08 38.35
CA TYR A 206 -1.16 5.31 37.49
C TYR A 206 -2.24 6.26 36.96
N THR A 207 -2.38 6.32 35.64
CA THR A 207 -3.43 7.08 34.97
C THR A 207 -4.29 6.13 34.17
N GLU A 208 -5.60 6.25 34.32
CA GLU A 208 -6.61 5.49 33.58
C GLU A 208 -7.58 6.46 32.92
N THR A 209 -7.89 6.24 31.65
CA THR A 209 -8.84 7.06 30.89
C THR A 209 -9.88 6.18 30.23
N VAL A 210 -11.13 6.63 30.22
CA VAL A 210 -12.26 5.97 29.58
C VAL A 210 -12.74 6.86 28.43
N THR A 211 -12.80 6.31 27.23
CA THR A 211 -13.15 7.00 25.99
C THR A 211 -14.37 6.37 25.36
N ASP A 212 -15.37 7.17 25.03
CA ASP A 212 -16.45 6.75 24.13
C ASP A 212 -15.99 6.89 22.68
N LEU A 213 -15.80 5.75 22.01
CA LEU A 213 -15.32 5.64 20.64
C LEU A 213 -16.30 6.24 19.62
N ASN A 214 -17.60 6.33 19.94
CA ASN A 214 -18.59 6.96 19.05
C ASN A 214 -18.46 8.48 19.07
N LEU A 215 -18.16 9.04 20.24
CA LEU A 215 -18.02 10.49 20.43
C LEU A 215 -16.57 10.96 20.22
N GLY A 216 -15.60 10.05 20.25
CA GLY A 216 -14.17 10.36 20.16
C GLY A 216 -13.65 11.19 21.33
N ARG A 217 -14.32 11.14 22.49
CA ARG A 217 -14.02 11.96 23.69
C ARG A 217 -13.82 11.09 24.93
N VAL A 218 -12.89 11.50 25.78
CA VAL A 218 -12.70 10.95 27.12
C VAL A 218 -13.92 11.31 27.97
N THR A 219 -14.63 10.30 28.46
CA THR A 219 -15.81 10.46 29.30
C THR A 219 -15.47 10.45 30.79
N ASP A 220 -14.36 9.81 31.16
CA ASP A 220 -13.90 9.71 32.54
C ASP A 220 -12.38 9.49 32.59
N GLY A 221 -11.74 9.87 33.69
CA GLY A 221 -10.31 9.68 33.88
C GLY A 221 -9.91 9.78 35.35
N SER A 222 -9.00 8.92 35.77
CA SER A 222 -8.46 8.94 37.13
C SER A 222 -6.93 8.91 37.13
N THR A 223 -6.34 9.62 38.08
CA THR A 223 -4.91 9.54 38.37
C THR A 223 -4.73 9.08 39.81
N SER A 224 -3.85 8.12 40.04
CA SER A 224 -3.55 7.56 41.35
C SER A 224 -2.05 7.55 41.60
N LEU A 225 -1.64 7.94 42.79
CA LEU A 225 -0.25 7.86 43.25
C LEU A 225 -0.01 6.48 43.86
N CYS A 226 1.00 5.77 43.37
CA CYS A 226 1.30 4.40 43.75
C CYS A 226 2.51 4.31 44.68
N THR A 227 2.41 3.44 45.69
CA THR A 227 3.52 2.93 46.47
C THR A 227 3.82 1.50 46.03
N ALA A 228 5.08 1.23 45.67
CA ALA A 228 5.54 -0.12 45.37
C ALA A 228 5.90 -0.83 46.68
N SER A 229 5.61 -2.13 46.81
CA SER A 229 6.30 -2.93 47.82
C SER A 229 7.78 -3.03 47.43
N SER A 230 8.66 -2.68 48.36
CA SER A 230 9.94 -2.00 48.13
C SER A 230 11.06 -2.73 47.36
N ASP A 231 10.88 -3.95 46.83
CA ASP A 231 12.02 -4.71 46.29
C ASP A 231 11.95 -5.03 44.78
N GLY A 232 10.79 -4.93 44.12
CA GLY A 232 10.61 -5.38 42.73
C GLY A 232 10.90 -4.32 41.64
N LEU A 233 10.49 -3.08 41.87
CA LEU A 233 10.46 -2.07 40.79
C LEU A 233 11.83 -1.45 40.48
N ALA A 234 12.67 -1.28 41.51
CA ALA A 234 14.05 -0.79 41.33
C ALA A 234 14.95 -1.84 40.65
N ALA A 235 14.71 -3.14 40.88
CA ALA A 235 15.39 -4.25 40.21
C ALA A 235 14.91 -4.46 38.77
N ALA A 236 13.67 -4.06 38.45
CA ALA A 236 13.07 -4.18 37.12
C ALA A 236 13.57 -3.13 36.10
N MET A 237 14.38 -2.17 36.54
CA MET A 237 14.77 -1.01 35.74
C MET A 237 16.29 -0.90 35.76
N PRO A 238 17.01 -1.38 34.72
CA PRO A 238 18.47 -1.35 34.73
C PRO A 238 18.98 0.10 34.76
N PRO A 239 20.08 0.39 35.48
CA PRO A 239 20.75 1.66 35.37
C PRO A 239 21.42 1.74 34.00
N VAL A 240 20.93 2.61 33.12
CA VAL A 240 21.57 2.91 31.84
C VAL A 240 22.37 4.20 32.01
N ALA A 241 23.69 4.08 31.87
CA ALA A 241 24.60 5.22 31.74
C ALA A 241 24.16 6.12 30.58
N PRO A 242 24.21 7.45 30.71
CA PRO A 242 23.65 8.34 29.71
C PRO A 242 24.51 8.33 28.45
N THR A 243 24.08 7.56 27.45
CA THR A 243 24.41 7.83 26.05
C THR A 243 23.09 8.15 25.35
N VAL A 244 22.59 9.37 25.57
CA VAL A 244 21.37 9.84 24.91
C VAL A 244 21.77 10.43 23.56
N VAL A 245 21.47 9.69 22.48
CA VAL A 245 21.49 10.25 21.13
C VAL A 245 20.13 10.92 20.89
N HIS A 246 20.04 12.22 21.13
CA HIS A 246 18.85 13.01 20.79
C HIS A 246 18.73 13.15 19.25
N GLN A 247 17.59 12.74 18.70
CA GLN A 247 17.19 13.15 17.35
C GLN A 247 16.73 14.61 17.40
N THR A 248 17.22 15.41 16.46
CA THR A 248 17.18 16.86 16.54
C THR A 248 17.14 17.37 15.10
N PHE A 249 16.38 18.44 14.88
CA PHE A 249 15.80 18.77 13.57
C PHE A 249 16.84 19.36 12.61
N THR A 250 17.28 18.65 11.57
CA THR A 250 18.31 19.17 10.65
C THR A 250 17.82 20.33 9.75
N ALA A 251 18.33 21.53 9.98
CA ALA A 251 18.30 22.72 9.12
C ALA A 251 19.46 22.69 8.11
N SER A 252 19.34 23.42 6.99
CA SER A 252 20.40 23.52 5.97
C SER A 252 21.71 24.14 6.50
N PRO A 253 22.87 23.81 5.94
CA PRO A 253 24.17 24.37 6.37
C PRO A 253 24.20 25.89 6.15
N GLY A 254 24.38 26.67 7.22
CA GLY A 254 24.53 28.13 7.13
C GLY A 254 23.90 28.96 8.26
N THR A 255 23.11 28.36 9.17
CA THR A 255 22.56 29.06 10.35
C THR A 255 23.56 29.02 11.49
N GLY A 256 24.03 30.18 11.95
CA GLY A 256 24.77 30.29 13.23
C GLY A 256 23.92 29.84 14.42
N ASP A 257 24.56 29.57 15.55
CA ASP A 257 23.84 29.17 16.76
C ASP A 257 22.89 30.29 17.22
N LEU A 258 21.62 29.95 17.46
CA LEU A 258 20.58 30.89 17.88
C LEU A 258 19.76 30.27 19.02
N ALA A 259 19.59 31.00 20.11
CA ALA A 259 18.71 30.63 21.21
C ALA A 259 17.67 31.74 21.43
N LEU A 260 16.40 31.36 21.52
CA LEU A 260 15.26 32.26 21.71
C LEU A 260 14.43 31.81 22.91
N ASP A 261 14.01 32.77 23.71
CA ASP A 261 13.03 32.58 24.78
C ASP A 261 11.76 33.34 24.44
N CYS A 262 10.66 32.62 24.26
CA CYS A 262 9.39 33.14 23.78
C CYS A 262 8.30 33.04 24.84
N SER A 263 7.73 34.18 25.21
CA SER A 263 6.64 34.27 26.20
C SER A 263 5.28 34.42 25.50
N PRO A 264 4.20 33.77 26.00
CA PRO A 264 2.85 33.91 25.45
C PRO A 264 2.46 35.36 25.17
N THR A 265 1.81 35.59 24.03
CA THR A 265 1.14 36.87 23.74
C THR A 265 -0.33 36.86 24.15
N THR A 266 -0.90 35.67 24.40
CA THR A 266 -2.29 35.47 24.81
C THR A 266 -2.35 34.55 26.02
N ILE A 267 -3.21 34.88 26.99
CA ILE A 267 -3.47 34.02 28.15
C ILE A 267 -4.34 32.86 27.68
N SER A 268 -3.83 31.63 27.80
CA SER A 268 -4.61 30.41 27.51
C SER A 268 -5.57 30.12 28.67
N SER A 269 -6.75 29.57 28.36
CA SER A 269 -7.70 29.06 29.36
C SER A 269 -7.33 27.65 29.87
N ASP A 270 -6.20 27.10 29.41
CA ASP A 270 -5.64 25.86 29.91
C ASP A 270 -5.28 25.99 31.40
N PRO A 271 -5.68 25.05 32.28
CA PRO A 271 -5.31 25.07 33.69
C PRO A 271 -3.79 25.00 33.94
N ASP A 272 -2.99 24.54 32.97
CA ASP A 272 -1.53 24.60 32.99
C ASP A 272 -1.00 25.22 31.68
N PRO A 273 -1.08 26.54 31.50
CA PRO A 273 -0.74 27.16 30.23
C PRO A 273 0.77 27.12 29.97
N ILE A 274 1.19 27.20 28.70
CA ILE A 274 2.61 27.33 28.35
C ILE A 274 3.13 28.66 28.94
N ALA A 275 4.11 28.60 29.83
CA ALA A 275 4.73 29.77 30.44
C ALA A 275 5.89 30.32 29.61
N LEU A 276 6.67 29.41 28.98
CA LEU A 276 7.84 29.76 28.19
C LEU A 276 8.02 28.76 27.04
N THR A 277 8.45 29.24 25.88
CA THR A 277 8.92 28.39 24.78
C THR A 277 10.36 28.72 24.48
N THR A 278 11.27 27.76 24.67
CA THR A 278 12.68 27.92 24.32
C THR A 278 12.94 27.26 22.97
N ILE A 279 13.57 28.01 22.07
CA ILE A 279 13.91 27.57 20.72
C ILE A 279 15.42 27.66 20.57
N GLN A 280 16.07 26.55 20.26
CA GLN A 280 17.50 26.50 20.05
C GLN A 280 17.81 25.95 18.66
N ILE A 281 18.69 26.63 17.94
CA ILE A 281 19.24 26.18 16.68
C ILE A 281 20.73 26.06 16.90
N SER A 282 21.27 24.85 16.87
CA SER A 282 22.71 24.65 16.98
C SER A 282 23.20 23.53 16.09
N GLY A 283 24.30 23.78 15.37
CA GLY A 283 24.85 22.82 14.40
C GLY A 283 23.86 22.45 13.29
N GLY A 284 23.01 23.41 12.90
CA GLY A 284 21.90 23.15 11.99
C GLY A 284 20.85 22.22 12.60
N ARG A 285 20.68 22.19 13.92
CA ARG A 285 19.64 21.37 14.58
C ARG A 285 18.68 22.26 15.36
N LEU A 286 17.40 22.28 14.99
CA LEU A 286 16.35 23.00 15.71
C LEU A 286 15.86 22.16 16.90
N SER A 287 15.59 22.79 18.03
CA SER A 287 15.02 22.22 19.25
C SER A 287 13.96 23.19 19.77
N ILE A 288 12.79 22.68 20.12
CA ILE A 288 11.68 23.47 20.64
C ILE A 288 11.19 22.80 21.92
N VAL A 289 11.17 23.55 23.01
CA VAL A 289 10.76 23.09 24.33
C VAL A 289 9.70 24.04 24.87
N HIS A 290 8.51 23.52 25.17
CA HIS A 290 7.49 24.27 25.90
C HIS A 290 7.61 23.95 27.38
N ARG A 291 7.77 24.97 28.20
CA ARG A 291 7.69 24.88 29.66
C ARG A 291 6.33 25.43 30.10
N MET A 292 5.55 24.59 30.76
CA MET A 292 4.24 24.98 31.29
C MET A 292 4.37 25.80 32.58
N ALA A 293 3.27 26.39 33.05
CA ALA A 293 3.22 27.11 34.32
C ALA A 293 3.55 26.21 35.53
N SER A 294 3.24 24.91 35.43
CA SER A 294 3.62 23.86 36.40
C SER A 294 5.12 23.57 36.45
N GLY A 295 5.89 24.04 35.46
CA GLY A 295 7.30 23.70 35.27
C GLY A 295 7.54 22.45 34.43
N THR A 296 6.48 21.76 34.00
CA THR A 296 6.59 20.60 33.09
C THR A 296 7.15 21.01 31.73
N GLU A 297 8.10 20.25 31.19
CA GLU A 297 8.69 20.51 29.87
C GLU A 297 8.20 19.50 28.81
N TYR A 298 7.83 20.02 27.66
CA TYR A 298 7.43 19.25 26.49
C TYR A 298 8.38 19.54 25.32
N HIS A 299 9.20 18.55 24.98
CA HIS A 299 10.08 18.61 23.82
C HIS A 299 9.31 18.23 22.56
N ARG A 300 9.26 19.11 21.56
CA ARG A 300 8.50 18.85 20.33
C ARG A 300 9.03 17.67 19.53
N ALA A 301 10.34 17.38 19.61
CA ALA A 301 10.96 16.23 18.94
C ALA A 301 10.42 14.86 19.41
N ASP A 302 9.95 14.79 20.65
CA ASP A 302 9.39 13.57 21.25
C ASP A 302 7.93 13.37 20.83
N GLN A 303 7.21 14.46 20.60
CA GLN A 303 5.79 14.45 20.24
C GLN A 303 5.57 14.35 18.72
N TYR A 304 6.47 14.93 17.93
CA TYR A 304 6.34 15.06 16.48
C TYR A 304 7.57 14.51 15.76
N GLU A 305 7.31 13.80 14.67
CA GLU A 305 8.32 13.48 13.66
C GLU A 305 8.43 14.67 12.71
N ALA A 306 9.60 15.31 12.69
CA ALA A 306 9.88 16.43 11.81
C ALA A 306 9.73 16.03 10.34
N ARG A 307 9.00 16.83 9.57
CA ARG A 307 8.86 16.67 8.11
C ARG A 307 9.70 17.68 7.35
N SER A 308 9.74 18.92 7.82
CA SER A 308 10.59 19.96 7.23
C SER A 308 10.98 21.01 8.26
N VAL A 309 12.17 21.59 8.09
CA VAL A 309 12.57 22.86 8.68
C VAL A 309 13.18 23.69 7.57
N THR A 310 12.71 24.92 7.39
CA THR A 310 13.13 25.84 6.34
C THR A 310 13.43 27.20 6.96
N ALA A 311 14.66 27.67 6.81
CA ALA A 311 14.99 29.06 7.10
C ALA A 311 14.80 29.89 5.82
N ASP A 312 13.93 30.90 5.88
CA ASP A 312 13.74 31.89 4.83
C ASP A 312 14.44 33.19 5.24
N ALA A 313 15.64 33.40 4.68
CA ALA A 313 16.42 34.60 4.93
C ALA A 313 15.74 35.89 4.44
N ARG A 314 14.88 35.83 3.40
CA ARG A 314 14.17 37.00 2.86
C ARG A 314 13.02 37.41 3.77
N ARG A 315 12.27 36.43 4.29
CA ARG A 315 11.18 36.65 5.25
C ARG A 315 11.67 36.81 6.68
N ARG A 316 12.99 36.66 6.93
CA ARG A 316 13.59 36.60 8.27
C ARG A 316 12.81 35.64 9.16
N ALA A 317 12.52 34.46 8.62
CA ALA A 317 11.63 33.49 9.23
C ALA A 317 12.22 32.08 9.22
N ILE A 318 11.86 31.27 10.20
CA ILE A 318 12.12 29.84 10.21
C ILE A 318 10.78 29.14 10.33
N GLU A 319 10.47 28.28 9.37
CA GLU A 319 9.24 27.52 9.31
C GLU A 319 9.55 26.04 9.49
N TRP A 320 8.75 25.32 10.27
CA TRP A 320 8.86 23.87 10.41
C TRP A 320 7.50 23.21 10.31
N THR A 321 7.52 21.94 9.87
CA THR A 321 6.37 21.07 9.90
C THR A 321 6.73 19.72 10.53
N GLY A 322 5.78 19.11 11.22
CA GLY A 322 5.94 17.78 11.79
C GLY A 322 4.61 17.04 11.83
N VAL A 323 4.65 15.70 11.89
CA VAL A 323 3.46 14.88 12.12
C VAL A 323 3.53 14.25 13.50
N ARG A 324 2.41 14.17 14.20
CA ARG A 324 2.41 13.66 15.57
C ARG A 324 2.71 12.16 15.56
N ARG A 325 3.71 11.72 16.31
CA ARG A 325 4.23 10.33 16.24
C ARG A 325 3.16 9.28 16.59
N ASN A 326 2.29 9.58 17.56
CA ASN A 326 1.23 8.68 18.02
C ASN A 326 -0.13 8.93 17.34
N ARG A 327 -0.25 9.96 16.49
CA ARG A 327 -1.50 10.27 15.77
C ARG A 327 -1.17 10.96 14.43
N PRO A 328 -0.75 10.21 13.39
CA PRO A 328 -0.25 10.78 12.14
C PRO A 328 -1.25 11.67 11.38
N THR A 329 -2.53 11.63 11.74
CA THR A 329 -3.57 12.54 11.24
C THR A 329 -3.46 13.96 11.81
N LEU A 330 -2.58 14.21 12.78
CA LEU A 330 -2.30 15.55 13.31
C LEU A 330 -0.94 16.03 12.79
N SER A 331 -0.94 17.15 12.07
CA SER A 331 0.26 17.84 11.62
C SER A 331 0.44 19.14 12.37
N MET A 332 1.66 19.42 12.80
CA MET A 332 2.06 20.68 13.40
C MET A 332 2.80 21.52 12.37
N VAL A 333 2.49 22.80 12.31
CA VAL A 333 3.19 23.81 11.50
C VAL A 333 3.57 24.93 12.44
N GLY A 334 4.85 25.30 12.48
CA GLY A 334 5.29 26.43 13.28
C GLY A 334 6.22 27.35 12.51
N THR A 335 6.27 28.60 12.94
CA THR A 335 7.04 29.68 12.34
C THR A 335 7.65 30.55 13.42
N THR A 336 8.90 30.97 13.27
CA THR A 336 9.44 32.17 13.90
C THR A 336 9.63 33.22 12.82
N LYS A 337 9.22 34.47 13.04
CA LYS A 337 9.43 35.55 12.06
C LYS A 337 9.60 36.89 12.75
N VAL A 338 10.31 37.81 12.11
CA VAL A 338 10.35 39.21 12.53
C VAL A 338 9.11 39.92 11.96
N ASP A 339 8.26 40.47 12.81
CA ASP A 339 7.09 41.25 12.38
C ASP A 339 7.48 42.63 11.81
N ALA A 340 6.50 43.37 11.26
CA ALA A 340 6.73 44.70 10.68
C ALA A 340 7.24 45.74 11.70
N ARG A 341 7.13 45.46 13.01
CA ARG A 341 7.61 46.31 14.11
C ARG A 341 8.99 45.88 14.61
N GLY A 342 9.62 44.89 13.96
CA GLY A 342 10.93 44.37 14.36
C GLY A 342 10.89 43.39 15.53
N ARG A 343 9.71 42.94 15.98
CA ARG A 343 9.58 41.96 17.06
C ARG A 343 9.69 40.55 16.53
N LEU A 344 10.36 39.67 17.25
CA LEU A 344 10.46 38.27 16.89
C LEU A 344 9.24 37.53 17.43
N ILE A 345 8.43 36.96 16.54
CA ILE A 345 7.18 36.28 16.86
C ILE A 345 7.32 34.79 16.56
N TYR A 346 6.97 33.96 17.53
CA TYR A 346 6.74 32.53 17.38
C TYR A 346 5.25 32.26 17.20
N SER A 347 4.91 31.43 16.22
CA SER A 347 3.54 30.94 16.00
C SER A 347 3.58 29.45 15.70
N GLU A 348 2.71 28.67 16.32
CA GLU A 348 2.58 27.24 16.09
C GLU A 348 1.10 26.86 15.97
N GLY A 349 0.76 26.02 15.00
CA GLY A 349 -0.60 25.52 14.78
C GLY A 349 -0.61 24.01 14.60
N VAL A 350 -1.60 23.35 15.20
CA VAL A 350 -1.85 21.91 15.01
C VAL A 350 -3.10 21.75 14.15
N PHE A 351 -3.01 20.90 13.13
CA PHE A 351 -4.05 20.69 12.12
C PHE A 351 -4.41 19.20 12.01
N ASP A 352 -5.70 18.87 11.92
CA ASP A 352 -6.11 17.53 11.47
C ASP A 352 -5.99 17.45 9.95
N THR A 353 -5.12 16.58 9.44
CA THR A 353 -4.79 16.46 8.02
C THR A 353 -5.96 15.96 7.18
N ARG A 354 -6.97 15.33 7.78
CA ARG A 354 -8.16 14.84 7.07
C ARG A 354 -9.17 15.95 6.83
N THR A 355 -9.38 16.80 7.84
CA THR A 355 -10.38 17.88 7.80
C THR A 355 -9.78 19.22 7.42
N LYS A 356 -8.44 19.34 7.44
CA LYS A 356 -7.67 20.58 7.32
C LYS A 356 -8.04 21.63 8.39
N ARG A 357 -8.76 21.24 9.44
CA ARG A 357 -9.16 22.14 10.52
C ARG A 357 -8.00 22.30 11.50
N GLN A 358 -7.70 23.55 11.84
CA GLN A 358 -6.78 23.85 12.94
C GLN A 358 -7.45 23.46 14.25
N THR A 359 -6.82 22.56 15.00
CA THR A 359 -7.31 22.07 16.29
C THR A 359 -6.72 22.87 17.45
N ASP A 360 -5.54 23.45 17.26
CA ASP A 360 -4.85 24.23 18.29
C ASP A 360 -3.94 25.31 17.66
N SER A 361 -3.68 26.38 18.40
CA SER A 361 -2.83 27.49 17.98
C SER A 361 -2.13 28.16 19.15
N TRP A 362 -0.87 28.53 18.96
CA TRP A 362 -0.06 29.17 19.97
C TRP A 362 0.75 30.32 19.37
N ASN A 363 0.78 31.47 20.04
CA ASN A 363 1.55 32.64 19.62
C ASN A 363 2.34 33.23 20.79
N ALA A 364 3.63 33.47 20.59
CA ALA A 364 4.54 34.01 21.60
C ALA A 364 5.47 35.08 21.01
N GLU A 365 5.87 36.04 21.85
CA GLU A 365 6.88 37.04 21.52
C GLU A 365 8.22 36.59 22.08
N CYS A 366 9.25 36.58 21.24
CA CYS A 366 10.55 36.02 21.52
C CYS A 366 11.60 37.09 21.78
N ARG A 367 12.55 36.77 22.66
CA ARG A 367 13.81 37.50 22.85
C ARG A 367 14.97 36.57 22.58
N ILE A 368 16.07 37.12 22.07
CA ILE A 368 17.32 36.34 21.94
C ILE A 368 17.81 36.04 23.35
N ALA A 369 17.99 34.77 23.67
CA ALA A 369 18.47 34.35 24.98
C ALA A 369 19.93 34.78 25.13
N THR A 370 20.25 35.50 26.20
CA THR A 370 21.62 35.91 26.51
C THR A 370 22.44 34.65 26.86
N PRO A 371 23.54 34.33 26.15
CA PRO A 371 24.32 33.14 26.46
C PRO A 371 24.91 33.26 27.89
N PRO A 372 24.81 32.22 28.74
CA PRO A 372 25.27 32.30 30.13
C PRO A 372 26.78 32.45 30.33
N ASN A 373 27.63 32.37 29.30
CA ASN A 373 29.09 32.44 29.47
C ASN A 373 29.78 33.09 28.26
N LEU A 374 30.00 34.40 28.35
CA LEU A 374 31.12 35.07 27.70
C LEU A 374 31.64 36.12 28.69
N ALA A 375 32.40 35.62 29.66
CA ALA A 375 33.32 36.46 30.40
C ALA A 375 34.29 37.12 29.40
N VAL A 376 34.40 38.42 29.56
CA VAL A 376 35.20 39.36 28.79
C VAL A 376 36.67 38.94 28.76
N ALA A 377 37.21 38.71 27.57
CA ALA A 377 38.63 38.93 27.29
C ALA A 377 38.72 40.09 26.29
N ALA A 378 39.01 41.27 26.85
CA ALA A 378 39.23 42.50 26.11
C ALA A 378 40.52 42.39 25.26
N GLY A 379 40.49 42.90 24.03
CA GLY A 379 41.70 43.05 23.22
C GLY A 379 41.47 43.46 21.78
N THR A 380 41.36 44.78 21.56
CA THR A 380 41.72 45.53 20.33
C THR A 380 40.92 45.34 19.02
N ARG A 381 40.22 46.43 18.66
CA ARG A 381 39.75 46.87 17.31
C ARG A 381 40.92 47.61 16.57
N PRO A 382 40.76 48.10 15.31
CA PRO A 382 39.98 47.65 14.15
C PRO A 382 40.75 47.78 12.79
N GLY A 383 40.16 47.30 11.68
CA GLY A 383 40.52 47.73 10.29
C GLY A 383 40.08 46.71 9.22
N THR A 384 38.96 46.92 8.51
CA THR A 384 38.81 47.54 7.17
C THR A 384 39.40 46.78 5.99
N SER A 385 38.52 46.38 5.05
CA SER A 385 38.76 46.13 3.60
C SER A 385 39.70 44.95 3.29
N GLY A 386 39.61 44.15 2.23
CA GLY A 386 38.94 44.16 0.94
C GLY A 386 39.82 43.27 0.01
N ILE A 387 39.18 42.46 -0.86
CA ILE A 387 39.61 42.01 -2.21
C ILE A 387 41.12 41.76 -2.50
N ALA A 388 41.49 40.53 -2.89
CA ALA A 388 42.42 40.16 -4.00
C ALA A 388 42.73 38.64 -3.94
N ALA A 389 42.39 37.82 -4.93
CA ALA A 389 43.00 37.61 -6.26
C ALA A 389 44.28 36.73 -6.23
N LEU A 390 44.29 35.64 -7.01
CA LEU A 390 45.47 35.11 -7.70
C LEU A 390 45.03 34.34 -8.95
N ASN A 391 45.34 34.94 -10.11
CA ASN A 391 45.40 34.34 -11.44
C ASN A 391 46.85 33.91 -11.70
N SER A 392 47.06 32.81 -12.44
CA SER A 392 48.08 32.79 -13.49
C SER A 392 47.79 31.73 -14.55
N THR A 393 47.76 32.21 -15.79
CA THR A 393 47.73 31.52 -17.08
C THR A 393 49.13 31.17 -17.56
N GLN A 394 49.28 30.11 -18.37
CA GLN A 394 50.19 30.12 -19.52
C GLN A 394 49.74 29.12 -20.59
N ALA A 395 49.83 29.55 -21.85
CA ALA A 395 49.59 28.82 -23.09
C ALA A 395 50.81 29.02 -24.01
N PHE A 396 51.11 28.07 -24.92
CA PHE A 396 51.20 28.25 -26.39
C PHE A 396 51.68 26.98 -27.13
N ALA A 397 51.22 26.87 -28.39
CA ALA A 397 51.20 25.80 -29.42
C ALA A 397 52.57 25.44 -30.12
N PRO A 398 52.68 24.87 -31.36
CA PRO A 398 52.11 23.67 -32.06
C PRO A 398 53.14 22.76 -32.85
N VAL A 399 52.68 21.57 -33.34
CA VAL A 399 52.89 20.75 -34.60
C VAL A 399 54.15 21.02 -35.52
N PRO A 400 54.92 20.03 -36.09
CA PRO A 400 54.53 19.27 -37.33
C PRO A 400 55.15 17.86 -37.68
N ASP A 401 54.49 17.23 -38.68
CA ASP A 401 54.76 16.18 -39.70
C ASP A 401 56.03 15.26 -39.78
N ALA A 402 55.76 14.01 -40.24
CA ALA A 402 56.35 13.28 -41.40
C ALA A 402 57.06 11.90 -41.21
N MET A 403 56.72 10.94 -42.11
CA MET A 403 57.51 9.80 -42.70
C MET A 403 57.83 8.56 -41.81
N ALA A 404 57.91 7.28 -42.24
CA ALA A 404 57.76 6.55 -43.51
C ALA A 404 57.71 4.99 -43.32
N ALA A 405 57.25 4.29 -44.38
CA ALA A 405 57.72 3.01 -44.99
C ALA A 405 57.33 1.58 -44.50
N GLY A 406 56.96 0.73 -45.48
CA GLY A 406 57.18 -0.74 -45.54
C GLY A 406 55.95 -1.60 -45.97
N THR A 407 55.54 -1.69 -47.25
CA THR A 407 55.87 -2.67 -48.33
C THR A 407 55.39 -4.14 -48.22
N GLY A 408 54.69 -4.63 -49.27
CA GLY A 408 54.52 -6.04 -49.70
C GLY A 408 53.08 -6.40 -50.11
N VAL A 409 52.59 -6.18 -51.35
CA VAL A 409 52.71 -6.97 -52.63
C VAL A 409 52.21 -8.43 -52.49
N GLY A 410 51.32 -9.02 -53.30
CA GLY A 410 50.61 -8.69 -54.56
C GLY A 410 49.39 -9.64 -54.74
N SER A 411 48.28 -9.23 -55.39
CA SER A 411 47.96 -9.29 -56.84
C SER A 411 47.93 -10.74 -57.41
N SER A 412 46.99 -11.19 -58.25
CA SER A 412 45.92 -10.52 -59.02
C SER A 412 45.05 -11.56 -59.74
N ALA A 413 43.85 -11.12 -60.13
CA ALA A 413 42.83 -11.85 -60.87
C ALA A 413 43.11 -11.96 -62.39
N ALA A 414 42.26 -12.77 -63.01
CA ALA A 414 42.20 -13.22 -64.39
C ALA A 414 42.18 -12.12 -65.47
N THR A 415 42.68 -12.48 -66.66
CA THR A 415 42.23 -11.88 -67.93
C THR A 415 42.37 -12.89 -69.07
N SER A 416 41.56 -12.64 -70.08
CA SER A 416 41.07 -13.47 -71.17
C SER A 416 41.90 -13.46 -72.47
N ASN A 417 41.52 -14.39 -73.36
CA ASN A 417 41.50 -14.34 -74.83
C ASN A 417 42.74 -14.74 -75.66
N GLY A 418 42.44 -15.49 -76.72
CA GLY A 418 43.07 -15.37 -78.04
C GLY A 418 43.77 -16.62 -78.56
N GLY A 419 43.19 -17.28 -79.57
CA GLY A 419 43.68 -18.53 -80.16
C GLY A 419 44.55 -18.39 -81.41
N ALA A 420 44.96 -19.53 -81.98
CA ALA A 420 45.29 -19.75 -83.39
C ALA A 420 45.49 -21.24 -83.72
N SER A 421 45.06 -21.64 -84.91
CA SER A 421 45.03 -22.97 -85.54
C SER A 421 46.39 -23.60 -85.88
N ALA A 422 46.43 -24.93 -85.98
CA ALA A 422 47.08 -25.65 -87.09
C ALA A 422 46.55 -27.09 -87.26
N THR A 423 46.51 -27.52 -88.51
CA THR A 423 45.82 -28.65 -89.19
C THR A 423 46.58 -29.99 -89.23
N THR A 424 45.87 -31.03 -89.77
CA THR A 424 46.28 -32.36 -90.35
C THR A 424 46.25 -33.58 -89.40
N GLY A 425 45.76 -34.78 -89.78
CA GLY A 425 45.26 -35.32 -91.05
C GLY A 425 44.47 -36.65 -90.86
N GLN A 426 43.99 -37.20 -91.98
CA GLN A 426 42.98 -38.26 -92.16
C GLN A 426 43.38 -39.71 -91.77
N GLY A 427 42.36 -40.56 -91.53
CA GLY A 427 42.41 -42.01 -91.72
C GLY A 427 41.20 -42.75 -91.13
N SER A 428 40.28 -43.28 -91.96
CA SER A 428 39.18 -44.17 -91.52
C SER A 428 39.53 -45.65 -91.75
N PRO A 429 39.37 -46.54 -90.74
CA PRO A 429 39.45 -48.00 -90.89
C PRO A 429 38.05 -48.70 -90.90
N PRO A 430 37.96 -49.97 -91.32
CA PRO A 430 36.70 -50.68 -91.66
C PRO A 430 35.86 -51.10 -90.43
N PRO A 431 34.56 -51.46 -90.60
CA PRO A 431 33.67 -51.75 -89.47
C PRO A 431 34.07 -53.01 -88.71
N ALA A 432 34.33 -52.84 -87.42
CA ALA A 432 34.64 -53.88 -86.45
C ALA A 432 33.41 -54.76 -86.11
N PRO A 433 33.60 -56.02 -85.67
CA PRO A 433 32.51 -56.92 -85.28
C PRO A 433 31.63 -56.33 -84.17
N ALA A 434 30.33 -56.59 -84.25
CA ALA A 434 29.33 -56.10 -83.31
C ALA A 434 29.73 -56.45 -81.86
N VAL A 435 30.04 -55.43 -81.07
CA VAL A 435 30.39 -55.55 -79.66
C VAL A 435 29.12 -55.90 -78.90
N VAL A 436 29.01 -57.16 -78.46
CA VAL A 436 27.93 -57.61 -77.55
C VAL A 436 28.23 -57.07 -76.16
N LEU A 437 27.36 -56.21 -75.65
CA LEU A 437 27.53 -55.62 -74.32
C LEU A 437 27.10 -56.61 -73.23
N ARG A 438 27.80 -56.58 -72.09
CA ARG A 438 27.35 -57.28 -70.88
C ARG A 438 26.13 -56.58 -70.30
N ALA A 439 25.31 -57.32 -69.55
CA ALA A 439 24.07 -56.81 -69.00
C ALA A 439 24.25 -55.63 -68.03
N ASP A 440 25.43 -55.50 -67.44
CA ASP A 440 25.88 -54.45 -66.51
C ASP A 440 26.60 -53.27 -67.20
N ASP A 441 26.73 -53.26 -68.53
CA ASP A 441 27.33 -52.13 -69.23
C ASP A 441 26.53 -50.83 -68.95
N PRO A 442 27.17 -49.71 -68.59
CA PRO A 442 26.49 -48.46 -68.24
C PRO A 442 25.51 -47.97 -69.33
N ARG A 443 25.77 -48.28 -70.60
CA ARG A 443 24.90 -47.91 -71.72
C ARG A 443 23.63 -48.76 -71.75
N MET A 444 23.73 -50.04 -71.39
CA MET A 444 22.58 -50.94 -71.26
C MET A 444 21.72 -50.54 -70.06
N VAL A 445 22.35 -50.21 -68.93
CA VAL A 445 21.65 -49.72 -67.73
C VAL A 445 20.92 -48.41 -68.02
N ALA A 446 21.60 -47.43 -68.62
CA ALA A 446 20.99 -46.14 -68.93
C ALA A 446 19.83 -46.24 -69.94
N ALA A 447 19.90 -47.17 -70.90
CA ALA A 447 18.80 -47.42 -71.84
C ALA A 447 17.60 -48.11 -71.16
N ARG A 448 17.83 -49.03 -70.22
CA ARG A 448 16.75 -49.63 -69.42
C ARG A 448 16.09 -48.61 -68.49
N ASP A 449 16.89 -47.77 -67.84
CA ASP A 449 16.41 -46.69 -66.98
C ASP A 449 15.51 -45.72 -67.76
N LEU A 450 15.92 -45.33 -68.98
CA LEU A 450 15.13 -44.46 -69.83
C LEU A 450 13.76 -45.08 -70.19
N LEU A 451 13.73 -46.37 -70.53
CA LEU A 451 12.47 -47.08 -70.80
C LEU A 451 11.59 -47.19 -69.56
N ALA A 452 12.19 -47.48 -68.40
CA ALA A 452 11.47 -47.58 -67.14
C ALA A 452 10.89 -46.21 -66.71
N ASP A 453 11.65 -45.13 -66.85
CA ASP A 453 11.21 -43.78 -66.55
C ASP A 453 10.13 -43.31 -67.53
N LEU A 454 10.26 -43.61 -68.82
CA LEU A 454 9.20 -43.35 -69.80
C LEU A 454 7.90 -44.09 -69.45
N LYS A 455 7.99 -45.38 -69.13
CA LYS A 455 6.82 -46.18 -68.73
C LYS A 455 6.15 -45.59 -67.48
N ALA A 456 6.94 -45.21 -66.47
CA ALA A 456 6.44 -44.65 -65.23
C ALA A 456 5.79 -43.26 -65.45
N TYR A 457 6.41 -42.41 -66.27
CA TYR A 457 5.87 -41.11 -66.63
C TYR A 457 4.54 -41.21 -67.37
N LEU A 458 4.41 -42.14 -68.32
CA LEU A 458 3.16 -42.37 -69.04
C LEU A 458 2.05 -42.93 -68.14
N ALA A 459 2.42 -43.78 -67.17
CA ALA A 459 1.47 -44.29 -66.18
C ALA A 459 0.94 -43.18 -65.25
N ASP A 460 1.77 -42.19 -64.92
CA ASP A 460 1.41 -41.06 -64.05
C ASP A 460 0.59 -39.98 -64.77
N ARG A 461 0.90 -39.68 -66.04
CA ARG A 461 0.28 -38.57 -66.79
C ARG A 461 -0.88 -38.95 -67.71
N GLY A 462 -1.07 -40.24 -67.99
CA GLY A 462 -2.13 -40.72 -68.90
C GLY A 462 -1.81 -40.52 -70.38
N VAL A 463 -2.82 -40.21 -71.20
CA VAL A 463 -2.69 -40.14 -72.68
C VAL A 463 -1.85 -38.94 -73.09
N VAL A 464 -0.67 -39.18 -73.69
CA VAL A 464 0.19 -38.15 -74.28
C VAL A 464 0.05 -38.10 -75.81
N PRO A 465 0.17 -36.91 -76.44
CA PRO A 465 0.26 -36.80 -77.90
C PRO A 465 1.44 -37.62 -78.45
N GLY A 466 1.24 -38.29 -79.60
CA GLY A 466 2.32 -39.05 -80.26
C GLY A 466 2.68 -40.39 -79.61
N ILE A 467 1.82 -40.95 -78.73
CA ILE A 467 2.08 -42.20 -78.02
C ILE A 467 2.38 -43.41 -78.92
N ALA A 468 1.80 -43.46 -80.12
CA ALA A 468 2.05 -44.53 -81.09
C ALA A 468 3.49 -44.51 -81.62
N ASP A 469 4.05 -43.32 -81.87
CA ASP A 469 5.42 -43.16 -82.35
C ASP A 469 6.42 -43.42 -81.20
N LEU A 470 6.13 -42.92 -79.99
CA LEU A 470 6.92 -43.23 -78.79
C LEU A 470 6.97 -44.74 -78.51
N SER A 471 5.85 -45.44 -78.63
CA SER A 471 5.78 -46.89 -78.40
C SER A 471 6.62 -47.65 -79.42
N ARG A 472 6.61 -47.23 -80.69
CA ARG A 472 7.40 -47.86 -81.75
C ARG A 472 8.90 -47.72 -81.49
N VAL A 473 9.35 -46.52 -81.10
CA VAL A 473 10.77 -46.26 -80.82
C VAL A 473 11.20 -46.93 -79.51
N ALA A 474 10.34 -46.96 -78.49
CA ALA A 474 10.59 -47.70 -77.25
C ALA A 474 10.74 -49.21 -77.49
N LEU A 475 9.91 -49.80 -78.37
CA LEU A 475 10.04 -51.21 -78.79
C LEU A 475 11.35 -51.48 -79.54
N GLN A 476 11.82 -50.54 -80.38
CA GLN A 476 13.12 -50.66 -81.03
C GLN A 476 14.27 -50.66 -80.01
N LEU A 477 14.19 -49.81 -78.98
CA LEU A 477 15.19 -49.79 -77.91
C LEU A 477 15.14 -51.08 -77.06
N GLN A 478 13.94 -51.59 -76.75
CA GLN A 478 13.77 -52.85 -76.04
C GLN A 478 14.36 -54.03 -76.83
N SER A 479 14.07 -54.11 -78.13
CA SER A 479 14.65 -55.15 -79.00
C SER A 479 16.17 -55.05 -79.09
N ALA A 480 16.72 -53.83 -79.14
CA ALA A 480 18.16 -53.62 -79.12
C ALA A 480 18.81 -54.02 -77.78
N LEU A 481 18.12 -53.79 -76.65
CA LEU A 481 18.54 -54.23 -75.32
C LEU A 481 18.55 -55.76 -75.19
N GLU A 482 17.61 -56.45 -75.82
CA GLU A 482 17.56 -57.92 -75.83
C GLU A 482 18.64 -58.54 -76.72
N ALA A 483 18.92 -57.90 -77.86
CA ALA A 483 19.96 -58.34 -78.79
C ALA A 483 21.40 -58.04 -78.32
N GLY A 484 21.58 -57.10 -77.38
CA GLY A 484 22.90 -56.67 -76.90
C GLY A 484 23.77 -55.95 -77.94
N ASP A 485 23.17 -55.50 -79.06
CA ASP A 485 23.86 -54.84 -80.17
C ASP A 485 24.07 -53.35 -79.87
N LEU A 486 25.32 -52.96 -79.59
CA LEU A 486 25.70 -51.60 -79.22
C LEU A 486 25.30 -50.53 -80.27
N LEU A 487 25.41 -50.84 -81.57
CA LEU A 487 25.12 -49.88 -82.64
C LEU A 487 23.61 -49.64 -82.71
N ARG A 488 22.81 -50.72 -82.68
CA ARG A 488 21.36 -50.63 -82.64
C ARG A 488 20.85 -49.97 -81.36
N LEU A 489 21.47 -50.28 -80.21
CA LEU A 489 21.12 -49.69 -78.92
C LEU A 489 21.34 -48.18 -78.93
N THR A 490 22.50 -47.73 -79.41
CA THR A 490 22.86 -46.30 -79.45
C THR A 490 21.91 -45.53 -80.35
N GLU A 491 21.60 -46.06 -81.54
CA GLU A 491 20.70 -45.40 -82.47
C GLU A 491 19.23 -45.41 -81.98
N ALA A 492 18.75 -46.54 -81.45
CA ALA A 492 17.41 -46.62 -80.87
C ALA A 492 17.24 -45.70 -79.66
N ARG A 493 18.28 -45.59 -78.82
CA ARG A 493 18.29 -44.66 -77.68
C ARG A 493 18.24 -43.21 -78.13
N ARG A 494 19.07 -42.83 -79.11
CA ARG A 494 19.08 -41.47 -79.69
C ARG A 494 17.70 -41.07 -80.22
N LYS A 495 17.04 -41.98 -80.95
CA LYS A 495 15.66 -41.76 -81.44
C LYS A 495 14.67 -41.61 -80.30
N LEU A 496 14.80 -42.41 -79.23
CA LEU A 496 13.90 -42.31 -78.09
C LEU A 496 14.11 -41.00 -77.34
N ASP A 497 15.36 -40.60 -77.08
CA ASP A 497 15.72 -39.32 -76.48
C ASP A 497 15.16 -38.13 -77.29
N GLU A 498 15.21 -38.20 -78.62
CA GLU A 498 14.62 -37.19 -79.51
C GLU A 498 13.08 -37.16 -79.42
N ALA A 499 12.43 -38.33 -79.40
CA ALA A 499 10.98 -38.43 -79.30
C ALA A 499 10.46 -37.92 -77.94
N VAL A 500 11.12 -38.27 -76.83
CA VAL A 500 10.67 -37.88 -75.48
C VAL A 500 10.93 -36.42 -75.15
N ARG A 501 11.86 -35.73 -75.85
CA ARG A 501 12.05 -34.27 -75.70
C ARG A 501 10.81 -33.45 -76.04
N SER A 502 9.94 -33.98 -76.89
CA SER A 502 8.66 -33.34 -77.23
C SER A 502 7.62 -33.45 -76.12
N LEU A 503 7.85 -34.30 -75.09
CA LEU A 503 6.94 -34.46 -73.95
C LEU A 503 7.20 -33.38 -72.89
N GLN A 504 6.18 -32.55 -72.65
CA GLN A 504 6.26 -31.47 -71.68
C GLN A 504 6.53 -31.99 -70.26
N GLY A 505 7.68 -31.62 -69.68
CA GLY A 505 8.04 -31.95 -68.29
C GLY A 505 8.65 -33.35 -68.09
N PHE A 506 8.88 -34.13 -69.14
CA PHE A 506 9.56 -35.42 -69.04
C PHE A 506 11.02 -35.28 -68.57
N GLU A 507 11.74 -34.25 -69.04
CA GLU A 507 13.13 -34.00 -68.64
C GLU A 507 13.27 -33.71 -67.14
N ALA A 508 12.37 -32.90 -66.58
CA ALA A 508 12.31 -32.64 -65.14
C ALA A 508 12.00 -33.93 -64.35
N TYR A 509 11.03 -34.73 -64.82
CA TYR A 509 10.69 -36.01 -64.19
C TYR A 509 11.86 -37.00 -64.17
N VAL A 510 12.60 -37.13 -65.27
CA VAL A 510 13.79 -37.99 -65.35
C VAL A 510 14.90 -37.48 -64.45
N SER A 511 15.07 -36.16 -64.33
CA SER A 511 16.04 -35.55 -63.41
C SER A 511 15.74 -35.92 -61.95
N ASP A 512 14.49 -35.74 -61.50
CA ASP A 512 14.07 -36.09 -60.13
C ASP A 512 14.26 -37.58 -59.84
N ARG A 513 13.90 -38.44 -60.80
CA ARG A 513 14.07 -39.90 -60.70
C ARG A 513 15.54 -40.31 -60.63
N ARG A 514 16.42 -39.65 -61.38
CA ARG A 514 17.87 -39.89 -61.34
C ARG A 514 18.45 -39.50 -59.98
N GLU A 515 18.02 -38.36 -59.42
CA GLU A 515 18.46 -37.93 -58.10
C GLU A 515 18.01 -38.91 -57.01
N LEU A 516 16.77 -39.41 -57.08
CA LEU A 516 16.28 -40.46 -56.17
C LEU A 516 17.10 -41.75 -56.26
N ARG A 517 17.42 -42.22 -57.48
CA ARG A 517 18.27 -43.41 -57.68
C ARG A 517 19.68 -43.20 -57.12
N GLN A 518 20.27 -42.02 -57.33
CA GLN A 518 21.60 -41.69 -56.80
C GLN A 518 21.61 -41.65 -55.27
N ARG A 519 20.57 -41.07 -54.64
CA ARG A 519 20.44 -41.05 -53.17
C ARG A 519 20.27 -42.46 -52.61
N GLU A 520 19.48 -43.30 -53.28
CA GLU A 520 19.27 -44.69 -52.85
C GLU A 520 20.52 -45.55 -53.03
N GLU A 521 21.24 -45.40 -54.15
CA GLU A 521 22.52 -46.10 -54.37
C GLU A 521 23.58 -45.66 -53.36
N ALA A 522 23.66 -44.37 -53.06
CA ALA A 522 24.54 -43.84 -52.01
C ALA A 522 24.15 -44.38 -50.62
N ARG A 523 22.85 -44.51 -50.32
CA ARG A 523 22.36 -45.12 -49.08
C ARG A 523 22.76 -46.60 -48.99
N ILE A 524 22.57 -47.37 -50.06
CA ILE A 524 22.94 -48.79 -50.13
C ILE A 524 24.45 -48.96 -49.97
N LEU A 525 25.25 -48.13 -50.65
CA LEU A 525 26.71 -48.15 -50.53
C LEU A 525 27.14 -47.84 -49.10
N SER A 526 26.62 -46.75 -48.51
CA SER A 526 26.96 -46.34 -47.14
C SER A 526 26.59 -47.41 -46.11
N GLN A 527 25.43 -48.05 -46.25
CA GLN A 527 25.03 -49.16 -45.39
C GLN A 527 25.99 -50.36 -45.53
N ALA A 528 26.31 -50.76 -46.76
CA ALA A 528 27.22 -51.87 -47.02
C ALA A 528 28.66 -51.58 -46.54
N GLU A 529 29.12 -50.33 -46.63
CA GLU A 529 30.41 -49.88 -46.08
C GLU A 529 30.43 -49.98 -44.55
N ALA A 530 29.37 -49.52 -43.87
CA ALA A 530 29.28 -49.59 -42.41
C ALA A 530 29.28 -51.05 -41.91
N GLU A 531 28.51 -51.93 -42.58
CA GLU A 531 28.49 -53.36 -42.30
C GLU A 531 29.87 -54.02 -42.53
N ALA A 532 30.57 -53.64 -43.60
CA ALA A 532 31.89 -54.19 -43.91
C ALA A 532 32.97 -53.72 -42.92
N GLN A 533 32.91 -52.46 -42.48
CA GLN A 533 33.81 -51.94 -41.44
C GLN A 533 33.57 -52.61 -40.08
N LEU A 534 32.31 -52.86 -39.70
CA LEU A 534 31.98 -53.68 -38.54
C LEU A 534 32.55 -55.10 -38.70
N GLY A 535 32.41 -55.68 -39.90
CA GLY A 535 32.95 -56.99 -40.22
C GLY A 535 34.47 -57.09 -40.02
N LEU A 536 35.23 -56.12 -40.54
CA LEU A 536 36.67 -56.05 -40.30
C LEU A 536 37.01 -55.88 -38.82
N PHE A 537 36.32 -54.99 -38.11
CA PHE A 537 36.52 -54.79 -36.67
C PHE A 537 36.28 -56.08 -35.87
N PHE A 538 35.22 -56.83 -36.21
CA PHE A 538 34.94 -58.12 -35.63
C PHE A 538 36.07 -59.12 -35.89
N ILE A 539 36.50 -59.28 -37.16
CA ILE A 539 37.53 -60.26 -37.53
C ILE A 539 38.84 -59.94 -36.81
N ASP A 540 39.28 -58.68 -36.77
CA ASP A 540 40.49 -58.25 -36.06
C ASP A 540 40.43 -58.60 -34.57
N ARG A 541 39.31 -58.28 -33.91
CA ARG A 541 39.09 -58.57 -32.49
C ARG A 541 39.01 -60.06 -32.20
N TYR A 542 38.37 -60.82 -33.08
CA TYR A 542 38.25 -62.27 -32.94
C TYR A 542 39.62 -62.94 -33.08
N MET A 543 40.39 -62.58 -34.12
CA MET A 543 41.74 -63.10 -34.36
C MET A 543 42.70 -62.78 -33.21
N ALA A 544 42.63 -61.58 -32.64
CA ALA A 544 43.47 -61.20 -31.49
C ALA A 544 43.33 -62.17 -30.30
N ASN A 545 42.17 -62.79 -30.13
CA ASN A 545 41.89 -63.71 -29.02
C ASN A 545 41.87 -65.19 -29.44
N ASN A 546 41.82 -65.49 -30.75
CA ASN A 546 41.58 -66.84 -31.27
C ASN A 546 42.46 -67.21 -32.47
N PHE A 547 43.66 -66.62 -32.60
CA PHE A 547 44.52 -66.70 -33.80
C PHE A 547 44.89 -68.13 -34.27
N ALA A 548 44.90 -69.11 -33.37
CA ALA A 548 45.25 -70.51 -33.69
C ALA A 548 44.03 -71.42 -33.95
N THR A 549 42.83 -70.86 -34.17
CA THR A 549 41.60 -71.64 -34.39
C THR A 549 41.28 -71.84 -35.87
N GLN A 550 40.62 -72.95 -36.21
CA GLN A 550 40.13 -73.19 -37.57
C GLN A 550 39.12 -72.12 -38.03
N ALA A 551 38.38 -71.52 -37.09
CA ALA A 551 37.48 -70.41 -37.36
C ALA A 551 38.24 -69.15 -37.80
N ALA A 552 39.37 -68.81 -37.16
CA ALA A 552 40.22 -67.70 -37.58
C ALA A 552 40.78 -67.91 -39.00
N ALA A 553 41.21 -69.14 -39.34
CA ALA A 553 41.68 -69.46 -40.68
C ALA A 553 40.61 -69.25 -41.78
N ARG A 554 39.32 -69.50 -41.47
CA ARG A 554 38.19 -69.27 -42.40
C ARG A 554 37.83 -67.79 -42.56
N LEU A 555 38.12 -66.95 -41.57
CA LEU A 555 37.80 -65.52 -41.60
C LEU A 555 38.83 -64.68 -42.39
N LEU A 556 40.09 -65.13 -42.50
CA LEU A 556 41.15 -64.45 -43.27
C LEU A 556 40.77 -64.09 -44.72
N PRO A 557 40.31 -65.03 -45.57
CA PRO A 557 39.94 -64.70 -46.96
C PRO A 557 38.74 -63.74 -47.03
N ILE A 558 37.85 -63.75 -46.02
CA ILE A 558 36.72 -62.83 -45.93
C ILE A 558 37.20 -61.43 -45.54
N GLN A 559 38.17 -61.34 -44.63
CA GLN A 559 38.82 -60.07 -44.26
C GLN A 559 39.46 -59.40 -45.48
N GLU A 560 40.21 -60.17 -46.28
CA GLU A 560 40.82 -59.68 -47.53
C GLU A 560 39.77 -59.21 -48.53
N SER A 561 38.68 -59.98 -48.70
CA SER A 561 37.56 -59.63 -49.57
C SER A 561 36.86 -58.33 -49.13
N LEU A 562 36.58 -58.17 -47.84
CA LEU A 562 35.98 -56.96 -47.26
C LEU A 562 36.90 -55.74 -47.44
N ALA A 563 38.19 -55.87 -47.15
CA ALA A 563 39.16 -54.79 -47.30
C ALA A 563 39.30 -54.36 -48.77
N HIS A 564 39.33 -55.34 -49.70
CA HIS A 564 39.37 -55.06 -51.13
C HIS A 564 38.08 -54.38 -51.63
N ALA A 565 36.91 -54.87 -51.20
CA ALA A 565 35.61 -54.28 -51.57
C ALA A 565 35.45 -52.84 -51.06
N LEU A 566 35.91 -52.56 -49.82
CA LEU A 566 35.93 -51.20 -49.26
C LEU A 566 36.84 -50.26 -50.06
N LYS A 567 37.96 -50.75 -50.60
CA LYS A 567 38.86 -49.96 -51.45
C LYS A 567 38.24 -49.63 -52.80
N LEU A 568 37.49 -50.56 -53.38
CA LEU A 568 36.81 -50.38 -54.67
C LEU A 568 35.55 -49.51 -54.58
N LYS A 569 34.99 -49.32 -53.38
CA LYS A 569 33.71 -48.61 -53.14
C LYS A 569 32.55 -49.15 -54.00
N SER A 570 32.55 -50.46 -54.19
CA SER A 570 31.57 -51.17 -55.02
C SER A 570 30.46 -51.75 -54.14
N ALA A 571 29.23 -51.27 -54.33
CA ALA A 571 28.08 -51.74 -53.56
C ALA A 571 27.75 -53.22 -53.82
N SER A 572 28.10 -53.78 -54.98
CA SER A 572 27.92 -55.22 -55.25
C SER A 572 28.96 -56.05 -54.50
N ASP A 573 30.22 -55.63 -54.53
CA ASP A 573 31.32 -56.39 -53.94
C ASP A 573 31.26 -56.36 -52.42
N LEU A 574 30.89 -55.21 -51.85
CA LEU A 574 30.65 -55.06 -50.41
C LEU A 574 29.50 -55.96 -49.95
N ARG A 575 28.40 -56.02 -50.70
CA ARG A 575 27.27 -56.92 -50.36
C ARG A 575 27.68 -58.39 -50.43
N ALA A 576 28.41 -58.80 -51.45
CA ALA A 576 28.90 -60.17 -51.58
C ALA A 576 29.83 -60.55 -50.41
N ALA A 577 30.77 -59.65 -50.06
CA ALA A 577 31.70 -59.85 -48.95
C ALA A 577 30.98 -59.88 -47.58
N ASN A 578 30.03 -58.98 -47.34
CA ASN A 578 29.20 -58.97 -46.12
C ASN A 578 28.34 -60.22 -45.99
N GLN A 579 27.77 -60.72 -47.10
CA GLN A 579 27.01 -61.97 -47.10
C GLN A 579 27.90 -63.18 -46.79
N ALA A 580 29.11 -63.23 -47.33
CA ALA A 580 30.08 -64.27 -47.01
C ALA A 580 30.45 -64.27 -45.51
N LEU A 581 30.64 -63.08 -44.92
CA LEU A 581 30.87 -62.95 -43.48
C LEU A 581 29.64 -63.39 -42.68
N ALA A 582 28.45 -62.92 -43.04
CA ALA A 582 27.21 -63.27 -42.36
C ALA A 582 26.97 -64.80 -42.37
N ALA A 583 27.27 -65.47 -43.48
CA ALA A 583 27.17 -66.93 -43.58
C ALA A 583 28.12 -67.63 -42.59
N GLN A 584 29.35 -67.13 -42.39
CA GLN A 584 30.26 -67.69 -41.38
C GLN A 584 29.82 -67.39 -39.96
N VAL A 585 29.36 -66.17 -39.68
CA VAL A 585 28.91 -65.75 -38.34
C VAL A 585 27.70 -66.56 -37.86
N GLN A 586 26.81 -66.97 -38.78
CA GLN A 586 25.65 -67.80 -38.47
C GLN A 586 26.01 -69.27 -38.19
N THR A 587 27.24 -69.72 -38.49
CA THR A 587 27.73 -71.01 -38.00
C THR A 587 28.24 -70.83 -36.58
N GLU A 588 27.51 -71.32 -35.58
CA GLU A 588 27.98 -71.26 -34.18
C GLU A 588 29.35 -71.96 -34.06
N PRO A 589 30.36 -71.33 -33.41
CA PRO A 589 30.25 -70.43 -32.25
C PRO A 589 30.45 -68.92 -32.50
N LEU A 590 30.60 -68.46 -33.75
CA LEU A 590 31.04 -67.07 -34.03
C LEU A 590 29.99 -65.98 -33.72
N LYS A 591 28.72 -66.36 -33.56
CA LYS A 591 27.61 -65.43 -33.37
C LYS A 591 27.75 -64.55 -32.12
N SER A 592 28.11 -65.15 -30.98
CA SER A 592 28.25 -64.43 -29.70
C SER A 592 29.37 -63.39 -29.76
N ASP A 593 30.51 -63.74 -30.37
CA ASP A 593 31.64 -62.84 -30.53
C ASP A 593 31.34 -61.69 -31.50
N TYR A 594 30.55 -61.96 -32.55
CA TYR A 594 30.08 -60.94 -33.48
C TYR A 594 29.15 -59.94 -32.79
N ASP A 595 28.19 -60.40 -31.99
CA ASP A 595 27.27 -59.52 -31.25
C ASP A 595 28.02 -58.65 -30.22
N LEU A 596 29.06 -59.20 -29.57
CA LEU A 596 29.92 -58.44 -28.66
C LEU A 596 30.76 -57.40 -29.41
N ALA A 597 31.31 -57.76 -30.58
CA ALA A 597 32.03 -56.83 -31.44
C ALA A 597 31.11 -55.72 -31.97
N ALA A 598 29.87 -56.04 -32.33
CA ALA A 598 28.87 -55.05 -32.77
C ALA A 598 28.57 -54.01 -31.69
N LYS A 599 28.40 -54.43 -30.43
CA LYS A 599 28.23 -53.50 -29.29
C LYS A 599 29.44 -52.58 -29.10
N ALA A 600 30.65 -53.15 -29.11
CA ALA A 600 31.87 -52.37 -28.94
C ALA A 600 32.15 -51.43 -30.12
N TYR A 601 31.80 -51.84 -31.34
CA TYR A 601 31.90 -51.00 -32.53
C TYR A 601 30.90 -49.84 -32.48
N ALA A 602 29.66 -50.08 -32.03
CA ALA A 602 28.66 -49.04 -31.82
C ALA A 602 29.09 -48.03 -30.73
N GLU A 603 29.75 -48.48 -29.67
CA GLU A 603 30.34 -47.61 -28.65
C GLU A 603 31.50 -46.76 -29.20
N ARG A 604 32.35 -47.34 -30.08
CA ARG A 604 33.48 -46.63 -30.71
C ARG A 604 33.05 -45.64 -31.79
N GLN A 605 31.99 -45.96 -32.54
CA GLN A 605 31.41 -45.09 -33.56
C GLN A 605 30.47 -44.02 -32.98
N ARG A 606 30.18 -44.10 -31.68
CA ARG A 606 29.54 -42.99 -30.97
C ARG A 606 30.44 -41.76 -31.18
N PRO A 607 29.92 -40.68 -31.81
CA PRO A 607 30.71 -39.48 -32.01
C PRO A 607 31.31 -39.07 -30.66
N PRO A 608 32.59 -38.65 -30.60
CA PRO A 608 33.08 -37.99 -29.40
C PRO A 608 32.08 -36.87 -29.12
N GLU A 609 31.50 -36.90 -27.92
CA GLU A 609 30.57 -35.87 -27.48
C GLU A 609 31.28 -34.54 -27.78
N PRO A 610 30.66 -33.65 -28.60
CA PRO A 610 31.29 -32.36 -28.89
C PRO A 610 31.70 -31.77 -27.56
N PRO A 611 32.90 -31.16 -27.43
CA PRO A 611 33.36 -30.61 -26.16
C PRO A 611 32.19 -29.84 -25.59
N ARG A 612 31.66 -30.35 -24.45
CA ARG A 612 30.40 -29.89 -23.88
C ARG A 612 30.45 -28.38 -23.98
N PRO A 613 29.58 -27.72 -24.79
CA PRO A 613 29.57 -26.27 -24.81
C PRO A 613 29.52 -25.87 -23.33
N PRO A 614 30.39 -24.95 -22.89
CA PRO A 614 30.54 -24.65 -21.47
C PRO A 614 29.15 -24.59 -20.88
N ALA A 615 28.88 -25.44 -19.87
CA ALA A 615 27.53 -25.65 -19.35
C ALA A 615 26.81 -24.31 -19.35
N SER A 616 25.61 -24.28 -19.95
CA SER A 616 24.89 -23.02 -20.12
C SER A 616 24.86 -22.30 -18.77
N LEU A 617 24.89 -20.97 -18.77
CA LEU A 617 24.93 -20.20 -17.53
C LEU A 617 23.84 -20.68 -16.53
N SER A 618 22.66 -21.05 -17.04
CA SER A 618 21.55 -21.64 -16.30
C SER A 618 21.86 -23.02 -15.70
N GLU A 619 22.55 -23.89 -16.43
CA GLU A 619 22.97 -25.21 -15.94
C GLU A 619 24.07 -25.12 -14.88
N ARG A 620 25.04 -24.21 -15.04
CA ARG A 620 26.08 -23.99 -14.00
C ARG A 620 25.50 -23.47 -12.70
N LEU A 621 24.42 -22.69 -12.78
CA LEU A 621 23.74 -22.11 -11.63
C LEU A 621 22.60 -22.99 -11.09
N GLY A 622 22.32 -24.14 -11.71
CA GLY A 622 21.29 -25.06 -11.26
C GLY A 622 19.86 -24.50 -11.37
N LEU A 623 19.58 -23.66 -12.37
CA LEU A 623 18.28 -23.02 -12.55
C LEU A 623 17.22 -24.03 -13.03
N GLY A 624 16.01 -23.94 -12.48
CA GLY A 624 14.85 -24.73 -12.87
C GLY A 624 14.22 -24.28 -14.19
N PRO A 625 13.19 -24.99 -14.70
CA PRO A 625 12.60 -24.73 -16.02
C PRO A 625 12.03 -23.30 -16.17
N THR A 626 11.36 -22.79 -15.14
CA THR A 626 10.76 -21.43 -15.15
C THR A 626 11.84 -20.34 -15.19
N ALA A 627 12.90 -20.49 -14.37
CA ALA A 627 14.04 -19.59 -14.41
C ALA A 627 14.77 -19.65 -15.75
N ARG A 628 14.90 -20.84 -16.36
CA ARG A 628 15.51 -20.99 -17.69
C ARG A 628 14.75 -20.24 -18.78
N GLU A 629 13.42 -20.28 -18.80
CA GLU A 629 12.62 -19.54 -19.80
C GLU A 629 12.84 -18.01 -19.74
N VAL A 630 13.06 -17.48 -18.54
CA VAL A 630 13.33 -16.05 -18.34
C VAL A 630 14.79 -15.70 -18.67
N VAL A 631 15.74 -16.57 -18.31
CA VAL A 631 17.18 -16.32 -18.50
C VAL A 631 17.65 -16.64 -19.92
N GLU A 632 17.05 -17.62 -20.60
CA GLU A 632 17.40 -18.10 -21.94
C GLU A 632 16.54 -17.46 -23.04
N GLY A 633 17.02 -17.45 -24.29
CA GLY A 633 16.36 -16.79 -25.42
C GLY A 633 17.10 -15.55 -25.94
N ASP A 634 16.40 -14.75 -26.76
CA ASP A 634 16.95 -13.56 -27.41
C ASP A 634 17.55 -12.59 -26.37
N PRO A 635 18.86 -12.25 -26.45
CA PRO A 635 19.51 -11.33 -25.54
C PRO A 635 18.93 -9.92 -25.57
N ALA A 636 18.34 -9.48 -26.69
CA ALA A 636 17.76 -8.15 -26.82
C ALA A 636 16.36 -8.04 -26.19
N ALA A 637 15.67 -9.16 -25.96
CA ALA A 637 14.32 -9.16 -25.42
C ALA A 637 14.26 -8.55 -24.02
N VAL A 638 13.16 -7.85 -23.75
CA VAL A 638 12.89 -7.18 -22.48
C VAL A 638 11.80 -7.92 -21.74
N LEU A 639 12.08 -8.25 -20.48
CA LEU A 639 11.19 -8.99 -19.61
C LEU A 639 10.80 -8.09 -18.44
N ILE A 640 9.53 -8.16 -18.08
CA ILE A 640 8.97 -7.51 -16.91
C ILE A 640 8.40 -8.60 -16.03
N LEU A 641 8.92 -8.70 -14.80
CA LEU A 641 8.44 -9.61 -13.77
C LEU A 641 7.63 -8.82 -12.73
N PHE A 642 6.75 -9.50 -12.01
CA PHE A 642 6.05 -8.95 -10.83
C PHE A 642 6.30 -9.79 -9.58
N ASP A 643 6.31 -9.15 -8.41
CA ASP A 643 6.44 -9.82 -7.11
C ASP A 643 5.11 -10.49 -6.71
N ALA A 644 5.13 -11.82 -6.70
CA ALA A 644 4.03 -12.69 -6.30
C ALA A 644 4.21 -13.28 -4.89
N SER A 645 5.28 -12.92 -4.17
CA SER A 645 5.62 -13.48 -2.85
C SER A 645 4.75 -12.97 -1.71
N GLY A 646 3.83 -12.04 -1.98
CA GLY A 646 3.02 -11.35 -0.97
C GLY A 646 3.76 -10.26 -0.20
N ARG A 647 5.01 -9.95 -0.61
CA ARG A 647 5.85 -8.87 -0.02
C ARG A 647 5.93 -7.63 -0.90
N ALA A 648 5.25 -7.62 -2.04
CA ALA A 648 5.17 -6.47 -2.92
C ALA A 648 4.62 -5.26 -2.13
N PRO A 649 5.24 -4.07 -2.24
CA PRO A 649 4.89 -2.93 -1.40
C PRO A 649 3.47 -2.40 -1.65
N ASN A 650 2.99 -2.46 -2.89
CA ASN A 650 1.68 -1.93 -3.26
C ASN A 650 0.82 -2.92 -4.06
N LEU A 651 1.42 -3.91 -4.71
CA LEU A 651 0.73 -4.85 -5.58
C LEU A 651 0.03 -5.96 -4.78
N THR A 652 -1.25 -6.14 -5.07
CA THR A 652 -2.08 -7.26 -4.63
C THR A 652 -2.84 -7.83 -5.82
N ARG A 653 -3.34 -9.06 -5.70
CA ARG A 653 -4.20 -9.68 -6.72
C ARG A 653 -5.62 -9.83 -6.19
N THR A 654 -6.61 -9.59 -7.05
CA THR A 654 -8.01 -9.93 -6.77
C THR A 654 -8.23 -11.43 -6.89
N LEU A 655 -9.41 -11.90 -6.48
CA LEU A 655 -9.82 -13.29 -6.67
C LEU A 655 -9.86 -13.67 -8.15
N ASP A 656 -10.23 -12.73 -9.03
CA ASP A 656 -10.23 -12.89 -10.48
C ASP A 656 -8.82 -12.85 -11.09
N GLY A 657 -7.81 -12.58 -10.26
CA GLY A 657 -6.41 -12.52 -10.66
C GLY A 657 -5.94 -11.18 -11.21
N ASP A 658 -6.79 -10.14 -11.18
CA ASP A 658 -6.44 -8.78 -11.59
C ASP A 658 -5.52 -8.10 -10.58
N PHE A 659 -4.72 -7.15 -11.07
CA PHE A 659 -3.85 -6.35 -10.20
C PHE A 659 -4.64 -5.24 -9.51
N ARG A 660 -4.47 -5.15 -8.18
CA ARG A 660 -4.88 -4.01 -7.37
C ARG A 660 -3.67 -3.40 -6.69
N PHE A 661 -3.60 -2.07 -6.75
CA PHE A 661 -2.48 -1.30 -6.23
C PHE A 661 -2.94 -0.45 -5.06
N LYS A 662 -2.23 -0.54 -3.95
CA LYS A 662 -2.43 0.34 -2.80
C LYS A 662 -2.20 1.79 -3.23
N ASP A 663 -3.14 2.67 -2.88
CA ASP A 663 -3.10 4.11 -3.18
C ASP A 663 -2.95 4.45 -4.69
N ASN A 664 -3.29 3.50 -5.58
CA ASN A 664 -3.04 3.58 -7.03
C ASN A 664 -1.56 3.85 -7.37
N ILE A 665 -0.63 3.31 -6.58
CA ILE A 665 0.82 3.42 -6.81
C ILE A 665 1.38 2.03 -7.12
N ALA A 666 2.23 1.95 -8.15
CA ALA A 666 3.08 0.81 -8.44
C ALA A 666 4.54 1.25 -8.41
N THR A 667 5.41 0.38 -7.92
CA THR A 667 6.86 0.59 -7.89
C THR A 667 7.55 -0.40 -8.81
N ALA A 668 8.57 0.04 -9.53
CA ALA A 668 9.37 -0.81 -10.40
C ALA A 668 10.86 -0.51 -10.24
N CYS A 669 11.70 -1.49 -10.54
CA CYS A 669 13.15 -1.30 -10.67
C CYS A 669 13.66 -1.96 -11.96
N ILE A 670 14.84 -1.55 -12.42
CA ILE A 670 15.48 -2.08 -13.64
C ILE A 670 16.77 -2.83 -13.26
N VAL A 671 16.97 -4.06 -13.76
CA VAL A 671 18.26 -4.76 -13.66
C VAL A 671 19.11 -4.35 -14.86
N ALA A 672 20.11 -3.52 -14.62
CA ALA A 672 21.09 -3.06 -15.61
C ALA A 672 22.33 -2.51 -14.89
N ALA A 673 23.47 -2.46 -15.59
CA ALA A 673 24.69 -1.84 -15.05
C ALA A 673 24.51 -0.34 -14.76
N LYS A 674 23.71 0.34 -15.58
CA LYS A 674 23.30 1.73 -15.41
C LYS A 674 21.84 1.87 -15.83
N VAL A 675 21.05 2.56 -15.01
CA VAL A 675 19.64 2.82 -15.28
C VAL A 675 19.51 4.24 -15.86
N GLU A 676 19.20 4.35 -17.14
CA GLU A 676 19.01 5.63 -17.80
C GLU A 676 17.59 6.18 -17.58
N ALA A 677 17.43 7.51 -17.63
CA ALA A 677 16.12 8.15 -17.51
C ALA A 677 15.13 7.68 -18.61
N ALA A 678 15.64 7.41 -19.82
CA ALA A 678 14.82 6.94 -20.93
C ALA A 678 14.26 5.53 -20.70
N ASP A 679 15.07 4.62 -20.12
CA ASP A 679 14.62 3.27 -19.76
C ASP A 679 13.58 3.29 -18.64
N ARG A 680 13.80 4.13 -17.62
CA ARG A 680 12.82 4.34 -16.54
C ARG A 680 11.48 4.81 -17.08
N LEU A 681 11.51 5.74 -18.03
CA LEU A 681 10.32 6.26 -18.67
C LEU A 681 9.62 5.23 -19.55
N ALA A 682 10.37 4.48 -20.35
CA ALA A 682 9.81 3.40 -21.16
C ALA A 682 9.11 2.36 -20.28
N LEU A 683 9.76 1.91 -19.21
CA LEU A 683 9.16 0.97 -18.26
C LEU A 683 7.91 1.53 -17.57
N ALA A 684 7.94 2.80 -17.12
CA ALA A 684 6.78 3.46 -16.52
C ALA A 684 5.59 3.50 -17.49
N ARG A 685 5.83 3.77 -18.78
CA ARG A 685 4.80 3.77 -19.82
C ARG A 685 4.24 2.39 -20.13
N LEU A 686 5.10 1.37 -20.17
CA LEU A 686 4.67 -0.02 -20.42
C LEU A 686 3.77 -0.56 -19.30
N LEU A 687 3.99 -0.10 -18.07
CA LEU A 687 3.20 -0.43 -16.89
C LEU A 687 2.00 0.50 -16.65
N ALA A 688 1.94 1.64 -17.34
CA ALA A 688 0.92 2.65 -17.10
C ALA A 688 -0.49 2.15 -17.43
N ARG A 689 -1.44 2.47 -16.55
CA ARG A 689 -2.90 2.26 -16.75
C ARG A 689 -3.67 3.49 -16.24
N PRO A 690 -4.90 3.75 -16.71
CA PRO A 690 -5.70 4.87 -16.19
C PRO A 690 -5.74 4.86 -14.66
N GLY A 691 -5.34 5.97 -14.02
CA GLY A 691 -5.31 6.10 -12.56
C GLY A 691 -4.09 5.50 -11.82
N LEU A 692 -3.31 4.58 -12.41
CA LEU A 692 -2.15 3.92 -11.76
C LEU A 692 -0.80 4.65 -11.90
N ASN A 693 -0.28 5.28 -10.86
CA ASN A 693 1.02 5.94 -10.88
C ASN A 693 2.17 4.93 -10.73
N VAL A 694 3.09 4.92 -11.69
CA VAL A 694 4.25 4.00 -11.69
C VAL A 694 5.52 4.76 -11.35
N GLU A 695 6.17 4.37 -10.26
CA GLU A 695 7.46 4.91 -9.80
C GLU A 695 8.58 3.94 -10.15
N VAL A 696 9.53 4.36 -10.99
CA VAL A 696 10.68 3.53 -11.39
C VAL A 696 11.96 4.00 -10.71
N ALA A 697 12.64 3.10 -10.02
CA ALA A 697 13.86 3.42 -9.27
C ALA A 697 15.03 3.87 -10.18
N PRO A 698 15.78 4.94 -9.81
CA PRO A 698 16.92 5.50 -10.55
C PRO A 698 18.16 4.62 -10.45
N THR A 699 18.20 3.75 -9.46
CA THR A 699 19.28 2.79 -9.25
C THR A 699 18.84 1.43 -9.76
N ALA A 700 19.83 0.64 -10.17
CA ALA A 700 19.60 -0.76 -10.50
C ALA A 700 18.89 -1.49 -9.35
N CYS A 701 18.11 -2.52 -9.68
CA CYS A 701 17.51 -3.38 -8.67
C CYS A 701 18.59 -3.95 -7.72
N GLY A 702 18.33 -3.92 -6.42
CA GLY A 702 19.26 -4.46 -5.43
C GLY A 702 19.39 -5.99 -5.52
N THR A 703 20.57 -6.50 -5.15
CA THR A 703 20.84 -7.94 -5.07
C THR A 703 20.30 -8.50 -3.75
N GLY A 704 19.56 -9.62 -3.77
CA GLY A 704 19.17 -10.37 -2.56
C GLY A 704 17.78 -10.07 -1.99
N ARG A 705 17.08 -9.02 -2.44
CA ARG A 705 15.66 -8.81 -2.15
C ARG A 705 14.98 -7.98 -3.23
N VAL A 706 13.79 -8.41 -3.65
CA VAL A 706 12.89 -7.60 -4.47
C VAL A 706 12.15 -6.63 -3.54
N THR A 707 12.30 -5.33 -3.79
CA THR A 707 11.68 -4.25 -3.01
C THR A 707 10.65 -3.46 -3.80
N SER A 708 10.35 -3.90 -5.02
CA SER A 708 9.45 -3.23 -5.95
C SER A 708 8.34 -4.19 -6.41
N ASP A 709 7.21 -3.64 -6.81
CA ASP A 709 6.08 -4.42 -7.35
C ASP A 709 6.46 -5.11 -8.67
N PHE A 710 7.29 -4.44 -9.49
CA PHE A 710 7.80 -4.93 -10.76
C PHE A 710 9.33 -4.88 -10.88
N VAL A 711 9.89 -5.81 -11.65
CA VAL A 711 11.32 -5.88 -11.99
C VAL A 711 11.44 -5.99 -13.51
N GLY A 712 12.04 -5.01 -14.16
CA GLY A 712 12.27 -4.99 -15.61
C GLY A 712 13.74 -5.20 -15.97
N PHE A 713 14.05 -5.89 -17.07
CA PHE A 713 15.42 -6.01 -17.56
C PHE A 713 15.47 -6.45 -19.03
N ARG A 714 16.56 -6.09 -19.71
CA ARG A 714 16.95 -6.80 -20.93
C ARG A 714 17.59 -8.12 -20.54
N ARG A 715 17.35 -9.18 -21.33
CA ARG A 715 17.91 -10.49 -21.01
C ARG A 715 19.45 -10.49 -21.03
N ALA A 716 20.07 -9.70 -21.91
CA ALA A 716 21.52 -9.48 -21.90
C ALA A 716 22.02 -8.85 -20.59
N ASP A 717 21.30 -7.86 -20.04
CA ASP A 717 21.67 -7.17 -18.81
C ASP A 717 21.59 -8.11 -17.60
N LEU A 718 20.53 -8.92 -17.51
CA LEU A 718 20.40 -9.93 -16.45
C LEU A 718 21.52 -10.98 -16.52
N ARG A 719 21.95 -11.37 -17.72
CA ARG A 719 23.07 -12.34 -17.91
C ARG A 719 24.44 -11.74 -17.62
N ALA A 720 24.60 -10.43 -17.84
CA ALA A 720 25.83 -9.70 -17.59
C ALA A 720 25.97 -9.24 -16.13
N ASP A 721 24.89 -9.29 -15.35
CA ASP A 721 24.89 -9.07 -13.90
C ASP A 721 25.66 -10.17 -13.15
N THR A 722 25.88 -10.00 -11.85
CA THR A 722 26.69 -10.93 -11.06
C THR A 722 26.06 -12.32 -10.96
N PRO A 723 26.86 -13.40 -10.85
CA PRO A 723 26.34 -14.75 -10.65
C PRO A 723 25.38 -14.85 -9.44
N GLU A 724 25.63 -14.07 -8.39
CA GLU A 724 24.78 -13.99 -7.19
C GLU A 724 23.40 -13.39 -7.49
N SER A 725 23.35 -12.30 -8.27
CA SER A 725 22.10 -11.68 -8.73
C SER A 725 21.29 -12.65 -9.59
N LEU A 726 21.94 -13.29 -10.56
CA LEU A 726 21.29 -14.22 -11.46
C LEU A 726 20.74 -15.44 -10.72
N ALA A 727 21.50 -15.98 -9.77
CA ALA A 727 21.05 -17.06 -8.91
C ALA A 727 19.90 -16.63 -7.97
N PHE A 728 19.90 -15.38 -7.50
CA PHE A 728 18.80 -14.82 -6.71
C PHE A 728 17.50 -14.75 -7.51
N TYR A 729 17.52 -14.10 -8.70
CA TYR A 729 16.34 -13.98 -9.55
C TYR A 729 15.85 -15.36 -10.05
N GLY A 730 16.78 -16.25 -10.39
CA GLY A 730 16.46 -17.63 -10.78
C GLY A 730 15.72 -18.39 -9.68
N ARG A 731 16.24 -18.39 -8.44
CA ARG A 731 15.55 -19.04 -7.31
C ARG A 731 14.18 -18.41 -7.01
N ALA A 732 14.06 -17.09 -7.13
CA ALA A 732 12.79 -16.41 -6.91
C ALA A 732 11.73 -16.78 -7.97
N LEU A 733 12.15 -16.97 -9.22
CA LEU A 733 11.29 -17.47 -10.31
C LEU A 733 10.88 -18.92 -10.09
N ASP A 734 11.83 -19.81 -9.77
CA ASP A 734 11.55 -21.23 -9.56
C ASP A 734 10.64 -21.47 -8.35
N LYS A 735 10.75 -20.65 -7.31
CA LYS A 735 9.86 -20.67 -6.14
C LYS A 735 8.49 -20.04 -6.43
N GLY A 736 8.34 -19.29 -7.52
CA GLY A 736 7.12 -18.55 -7.87
C GLY A 736 6.93 -17.26 -7.07
N ASP A 737 7.97 -16.78 -6.37
CA ASP A 737 8.01 -15.48 -5.69
C ASP A 737 8.06 -14.34 -6.73
N LEU A 738 8.65 -14.59 -7.90
CA LEU A 738 8.57 -13.73 -9.08
C LEU A 738 7.85 -14.46 -10.21
N LYS A 739 7.05 -13.73 -10.98
CA LYS A 739 6.35 -14.28 -12.15
C LYS A 739 6.45 -13.34 -13.34
N LEU A 740 6.50 -13.90 -14.54
CA LEU A 740 6.54 -13.14 -15.79
C LEU A 740 5.23 -12.36 -15.97
N HIS A 741 5.33 -11.03 -16.09
CA HIS A 741 4.22 -10.15 -16.45
C HIS A 741 4.16 -9.93 -17.97
N ARG A 742 5.32 -9.62 -18.58
CA ARG A 742 5.43 -9.31 -20.00
C ARG A 742 6.79 -9.75 -20.55
N ASN A 743 6.80 -10.24 -21.79
CA ASN A 743 7.99 -10.54 -22.58
C ASN A 743 7.83 -9.82 -23.94
N MET A 744 8.79 -8.97 -24.28
CA MET A 744 8.75 -8.12 -25.48
C MET A 744 10.05 -8.24 -26.26
N ALA A 745 9.96 -8.06 -27.58
CA ALA A 745 11.15 -8.01 -28.43
C ALA A 745 11.96 -6.73 -28.14
N GLY A 746 13.28 -6.81 -28.27
CA GLY A 746 14.17 -5.67 -27.96
C GLY A 746 13.90 -4.44 -28.81
N ASN A 747 13.60 -4.64 -30.09
CA ASN A 747 13.25 -3.55 -31.02
C ASN A 747 11.97 -2.80 -30.60
N GLU A 748 10.94 -3.50 -30.10
CA GLU A 748 9.69 -2.90 -29.61
C GLU A 748 9.93 -2.03 -28.36
N TYR A 749 10.79 -2.51 -27.45
CA TYR A 749 11.21 -1.72 -26.29
C TYR A 749 12.07 -0.52 -26.71
N ASP A 750 13.02 -0.72 -27.63
CA ASP A 750 13.87 0.36 -28.16
C ASP A 750 13.06 1.41 -28.95
N GLU A 751 11.98 1.03 -29.63
CA GLU A 751 11.02 1.97 -30.22
C GLU A 751 10.29 2.76 -29.16
N THR A 752 9.89 2.14 -28.04
CA THR A 752 9.26 2.83 -26.90
C THR A 752 10.23 3.83 -26.26
N VAL A 753 11.50 3.45 -26.08
CA VAL A 753 12.58 4.32 -25.58
C VAL A 753 12.85 5.46 -26.57
N ARG A 754 12.95 5.18 -27.87
CA ARG A 754 13.18 6.20 -28.90
C ARG A 754 12.02 7.18 -29.02
N ALA A 755 10.78 6.70 -29.05
CA ALA A 755 9.58 7.55 -29.08
C ALA A 755 9.53 8.52 -27.89
N ALA A 756 10.00 8.07 -26.72
CA ALA A 756 10.11 8.91 -25.54
C ALA A 756 11.14 10.03 -25.69
N ALA A 757 12.34 9.71 -26.16
CA ALA A 757 13.41 10.67 -26.40
C ALA A 757 13.05 11.66 -27.52
N THR A 758 12.50 11.16 -28.64
CA THR A 758 12.03 11.98 -29.76
C THR A 758 10.97 12.98 -29.31
N ARG A 759 10.00 12.56 -28.49
CA ARG A 759 8.96 13.47 -28.01
C ARG A 759 9.51 14.61 -27.13
N GLY A 760 10.51 14.32 -26.29
CA GLY A 760 11.20 15.35 -25.50
C GLY A 760 11.88 16.38 -26.41
N MET A 761 12.61 15.91 -27.44
CA MET A 761 13.27 16.78 -28.42
C MET A 761 12.26 17.61 -29.25
N GLU A 762 11.12 17.03 -29.65
CA GLU A 762 10.06 17.76 -30.34
C GLU A 762 9.48 18.90 -29.48
N ILE A 763 9.26 18.65 -28.20
CA ILE A 763 8.78 19.64 -27.24
C ILE A 763 9.83 20.74 -27.05
N GLU A 764 11.10 20.37 -26.90
CA GLU A 764 12.22 21.31 -26.81
C GLU A 764 12.27 22.24 -28.03
N ALA A 765 12.23 21.67 -29.25
CA ALA A 765 12.22 22.43 -30.49
C ALA A 765 10.96 23.31 -30.65
N ALA A 766 9.80 22.84 -30.20
CA ALA A 766 8.57 23.63 -30.22
C ALA A 766 8.61 24.80 -29.24
N ILE A 767 9.19 24.62 -28.05
CA ILE A 767 9.39 25.68 -27.04
C ILE A 767 10.36 26.73 -27.57
N GLU A 768 11.50 26.33 -28.14
CA GLU A 768 12.46 27.25 -28.74
C GLU A 768 11.87 28.09 -29.84
N ALA A 769 11.14 27.45 -30.76
CA ALA A 769 10.47 28.13 -31.86
C ALA A 769 9.29 29.01 -31.40
N GLY A 770 8.95 29.02 -30.10
CA GLY A 770 7.80 29.75 -29.57
C GLY A 770 6.45 29.20 -30.06
N ARG A 771 6.42 27.96 -30.55
CA ARG A 771 5.21 27.27 -31.05
C ARG A 771 4.47 26.51 -29.95
N ALA A 772 5.16 26.14 -28.88
CA ALA A 772 4.54 25.46 -27.74
C ALA A 772 3.76 26.44 -26.86
N THR A 773 2.53 26.08 -26.51
CA THR A 773 1.71 26.78 -25.51
C THR A 773 1.48 25.88 -24.32
N GLY A 774 1.48 26.44 -23.10
CA GLY A 774 1.24 25.66 -21.88
C GLY A 774 2.49 25.44 -21.04
N TRP A 775 2.57 24.30 -20.35
CA TRP A 775 3.57 24.00 -19.32
C TRP A 775 4.43 22.80 -19.68
N SER A 776 5.73 22.92 -19.45
CA SER A 776 6.71 21.86 -19.69
C SER A 776 7.70 21.75 -18.54
N VAL A 777 8.39 20.61 -18.47
CA VAL A 777 9.39 20.30 -17.45
C VAL A 777 10.74 20.11 -18.12
N LEU A 778 11.78 20.75 -17.58
CA LEU A 778 13.17 20.44 -17.90
C LEU A 778 13.77 19.66 -16.74
N VAL A 779 14.36 18.51 -17.06
CA VAL A 779 15.15 17.71 -16.13
C VAL A 779 16.59 18.20 -16.24
N VAL A 780 17.18 18.56 -15.10
CA VAL A 780 18.52 19.18 -15.02
C VAL A 780 19.47 18.27 -14.24
N SER A 781 18.98 17.60 -13.20
CA SER A 781 19.76 16.64 -12.43
C SER A 781 18.86 15.56 -11.81
N ASP A 782 19.33 14.32 -11.89
CA ASP A 782 18.74 13.15 -11.23
C ASP A 782 19.11 13.01 -9.75
N LYS A 783 19.96 13.90 -9.22
CA LYS A 783 20.53 13.79 -7.87
C LYS A 783 19.71 14.49 -6.79
N THR A 784 18.76 15.35 -7.16
CA THR A 784 17.95 16.07 -6.17
C THR A 784 16.46 15.86 -6.42
N PRO A 785 15.64 15.62 -5.38
CA PRO A 785 14.19 15.41 -5.51
C PRO A 785 13.41 16.73 -5.54
N ILE A 786 14.08 17.86 -5.84
CA ILE A 786 13.47 19.19 -5.78
C ILE A 786 12.97 19.56 -7.17
N LEU A 787 11.65 19.77 -7.27
CA LEU A 787 11.00 20.32 -8.45
C LEU A 787 10.79 21.82 -8.21
N CYS A 788 11.51 22.64 -8.95
CA CYS A 788 11.34 24.08 -8.91
C CYS A 788 10.21 24.47 -9.87
N VAL A 789 9.17 25.09 -9.33
CA VAL A 789 7.91 25.37 -10.02
C VAL A 789 7.79 26.87 -10.22
N GLU A 790 7.43 27.30 -11.44
CA GLU A 790 7.11 28.70 -11.69
C GLU A 790 5.95 29.18 -10.81
N GLU A 791 6.14 30.30 -10.13
CA GLU A 791 5.05 30.95 -9.40
C GLU A 791 4.18 31.80 -10.35
N LEU A 792 2.96 31.32 -10.65
CA LEU A 792 1.97 32.11 -11.39
C LEU A 792 1.18 33.05 -10.48
N GLN A 793 0.72 34.17 -11.05
CA GLN A 793 -0.20 35.09 -10.39
C GLN A 793 -1.57 34.49 -10.10
N ASP A 794 -2.07 33.59 -10.96
CA ASP A 794 -3.34 32.88 -10.73
C ASP A 794 -3.07 31.57 -9.97
N PRO A 795 -3.43 31.49 -8.66
CA PRO A 795 -3.19 30.30 -7.85
C PRO A 795 -3.98 29.08 -8.32
N ALA A 796 -5.15 29.27 -8.95
CA ALA A 796 -5.94 28.16 -9.49
C ALA A 796 -5.26 27.57 -10.72
N LYS A 797 -4.66 28.40 -11.59
CA LYS A 797 -3.84 27.92 -12.72
C LYS A 797 -2.56 27.25 -12.26
N ASN A 798 -1.89 27.79 -11.23
CA ASN A 798 -0.70 27.16 -10.66
C ASN A 798 -1.03 25.76 -10.11
N ARG A 799 -2.13 25.65 -9.34
CA ARG A 799 -2.63 24.38 -8.83
C ARG A 799 -3.05 23.42 -9.95
N ALA A 800 -3.76 23.91 -10.96
CA ALA A 800 -4.17 23.12 -12.13
C ALA A 800 -2.96 22.56 -12.90
N ALA A 801 -1.96 23.40 -13.19
CA ALA A 801 -0.74 22.97 -13.87
C ALA A 801 0.00 21.91 -13.06
N ILE A 802 0.13 22.10 -11.75
CA ILE A 802 0.75 21.13 -10.84
C ILE A 802 -0.06 19.82 -10.79
N GLU A 803 -1.39 19.88 -10.71
CA GLU A 803 -2.25 18.69 -10.69
C GLU A 803 -2.18 17.91 -12.00
N LEU A 804 -2.20 18.59 -13.15
CA LEU A 804 -2.08 17.99 -14.48
C LEU A 804 -0.67 17.40 -14.72
N LEU A 805 0.39 18.11 -14.35
CA LEU A 805 1.75 17.57 -14.37
C LEU A 805 1.91 16.41 -13.37
N GLY A 806 1.14 16.42 -12.27
CA GLY A 806 1.04 15.30 -11.35
C GLY A 806 0.37 14.06 -11.98
N ARG A 807 -0.58 14.24 -12.91
CA ARG A 807 -1.17 13.13 -13.68
C ARG A 807 -0.16 12.58 -14.70
N GLU A 808 0.63 13.47 -15.30
CA GLU A 808 1.74 13.14 -16.20
C GLU A 808 3.06 12.85 -15.46
N SER A 809 3.01 12.71 -14.13
CA SER A 809 4.18 12.45 -13.28
C SER A 809 5.00 11.25 -13.75
N ARG A 810 4.32 10.25 -14.33
CA ARG A 810 4.89 9.05 -14.95
C ARG A 810 5.87 9.36 -16.09
N ALA A 811 5.70 10.51 -16.76
CA ALA A 811 6.56 10.99 -17.84
C ALA A 811 7.75 11.85 -17.34
N ILE A 812 7.65 12.39 -16.13
CA ILE A 812 8.54 13.41 -15.55
C ILE A 812 9.49 12.79 -14.50
N TRP A 813 8.96 11.90 -13.67
CA TRP A 813 9.64 11.27 -12.54
C TRP A 813 10.76 10.28 -12.85
N PRO A 814 10.90 9.73 -14.06
CA PRO A 814 12.13 9.08 -14.52
C PRO A 814 13.36 9.98 -14.50
N GLY A 815 13.24 11.27 -14.17
CA GLY A 815 14.37 12.18 -13.89
C GLY A 815 14.55 12.53 -12.41
N LEU A 816 13.69 12.06 -11.50
CA LEU A 816 13.69 12.40 -10.07
C LEU A 816 13.74 11.13 -9.17
N PRO A 817 14.14 11.21 -7.89
CA PRO A 817 14.29 10.04 -7.00
C PRO A 817 12.95 9.49 -6.44
N PRO A 818 12.65 8.18 -6.45
CA PRO A 818 11.38 7.58 -6.04
C PRO A 818 11.14 7.73 -4.54
N GLY A 819 9.85 7.73 -4.14
CA GLY A 819 9.46 7.65 -2.73
C GLY A 819 9.16 8.96 -2.01
N GLY A 820 8.87 10.06 -2.72
CA GLY A 820 8.36 11.26 -2.07
C GLY A 820 7.75 12.25 -3.04
N SER A 821 6.71 12.96 -2.62
CA SER A 821 6.26 14.18 -3.30
C SER A 821 7.48 15.08 -3.49
N ALA A 822 7.88 15.37 -4.74
CA ALA A 822 8.98 16.28 -5.04
C ALA A 822 8.82 17.52 -4.16
N ARG A 823 9.86 17.90 -3.43
CA ARG A 823 9.79 19.11 -2.62
C ARG A 823 9.67 20.26 -3.61
N ARG A 824 8.47 20.82 -3.70
CA ARG A 824 8.15 21.89 -4.64
C ARG A 824 8.64 23.20 -4.05
N LEU A 825 9.45 23.91 -4.83
CA LEU A 825 9.84 25.28 -4.52
C LEU A 825 9.20 26.18 -5.58
N SER A 826 8.19 26.95 -5.17
CA SER A 826 7.63 27.99 -6.02
C SER A 826 8.64 29.13 -6.13
N LEU A 827 9.12 29.40 -7.33
CA LEU A 827 10.21 30.33 -7.59
C LEU A 827 9.92 31.12 -8.88
N GLY A 828 10.39 32.37 -8.94
CA GLY A 828 10.46 33.10 -10.21
C GLY A 828 11.57 32.54 -11.11
N ALA A 829 11.52 32.86 -12.41
CA ALA A 829 12.45 32.36 -13.43
C ALA A 829 13.94 32.50 -13.05
N GLU A 830 14.34 33.64 -12.50
CA GLU A 830 15.74 33.86 -12.08
C GLU A 830 16.15 32.96 -10.91
N ALA A 831 15.28 32.79 -9.92
CA ALA A 831 15.56 31.95 -8.76
C ALA A 831 15.61 30.46 -9.15
N MET A 832 14.80 30.05 -10.13
CA MET A 832 14.89 28.71 -10.72
C MET A 832 16.24 28.50 -11.42
N PHE A 833 16.70 29.48 -12.21
CA PHE A 833 18.01 29.39 -12.88
C PHE A 833 19.18 29.31 -11.89
N VAL A 834 19.16 30.14 -10.84
CA VAL A 834 20.15 30.06 -9.75
C VAL A 834 20.11 28.70 -9.05
N GLY A 835 18.90 28.15 -8.85
CA GLY A 835 18.74 26.83 -8.27
C GLY A 835 19.31 25.71 -9.14
N VAL A 836 19.21 25.84 -10.46
CA VAL A 836 19.87 24.96 -11.43
C VAL A 836 21.40 25.07 -11.33
N GLN A 837 21.96 26.28 -11.37
CA GLN A 837 23.41 26.51 -11.25
C GLN A 837 23.98 25.93 -9.94
N LYS A 838 23.25 26.09 -8.82
CA LYS A 838 23.64 25.58 -7.50
C LYS A 838 23.32 24.10 -7.28
N ARG A 839 22.76 23.41 -8.28
CA ARG A 839 22.29 22.02 -8.19
C ARG A 839 21.28 21.79 -7.05
N SER A 840 20.49 22.80 -6.72
CA SER A 840 19.40 22.69 -5.73
C SER A 840 18.04 22.40 -6.37
N CYS A 841 17.92 22.54 -7.69
CA CYS A 841 16.77 22.07 -8.48
C CYS A 841 17.19 20.84 -9.29
N GLY A 842 16.42 19.74 -9.19
CA GLY A 842 16.61 18.53 -10.01
C GLY A 842 15.81 18.61 -11.30
N ALA A 843 14.66 19.26 -11.23
CA ALA A 843 13.86 19.64 -12.39
C ALA A 843 13.31 21.05 -12.20
N VAL A 844 13.05 21.73 -13.31
CA VAL A 844 12.35 23.02 -13.36
C VAL A 844 11.10 22.87 -14.22
N THR A 845 9.99 23.45 -13.79
CA THR A 845 8.74 23.44 -14.55
C THR A 845 8.13 24.83 -14.58
N GLY A 846 7.54 25.17 -15.71
CA GLY A 846 6.84 26.43 -15.89
C GLY A 846 6.18 26.53 -17.25
N THR A 847 5.67 27.71 -17.55
CA THR A 847 5.17 28.08 -18.86
C THR A 847 6.24 27.90 -19.94
N ALA A 848 5.82 27.59 -21.17
CA ALA A 848 6.71 27.47 -22.32
C ALA A 848 7.59 28.71 -22.50
N GLU A 849 7.09 29.92 -22.17
CA GLU A 849 7.88 31.15 -22.21
C GLU A 849 9.01 31.16 -21.17
N THR A 850 8.71 30.82 -19.91
CA THR A 850 9.72 30.77 -18.84
C THR A 850 10.71 29.64 -19.07
N VAL A 851 10.24 28.48 -19.52
CA VAL A 851 11.07 27.34 -19.91
C VAL A 851 12.02 27.73 -21.04
N ARG A 852 11.55 28.44 -22.08
CA ARG A 852 12.41 28.96 -23.15
C ARG A 852 13.51 29.88 -22.62
N LYS A 853 13.19 30.82 -21.70
CA LYS A 853 14.19 31.70 -21.07
C LYS A 853 15.26 30.90 -20.31
N LEU A 854 14.83 29.88 -19.56
CA LEU A 854 15.73 28.99 -18.83
C LEU A 854 16.61 28.18 -19.78
N MET A 855 16.07 27.64 -20.87
CA MET A 855 16.82 26.90 -21.90
C MET A 855 17.93 27.76 -22.52
N THR A 856 17.61 29.01 -22.89
CA THR A 856 18.60 29.96 -23.41
C THR A 856 19.71 30.24 -22.40
N ALA A 857 19.35 30.48 -21.14
CA ALA A 857 20.32 30.75 -20.08
C ALA A 857 21.21 29.53 -19.77
N MET A 858 20.64 28.33 -19.73
CA MET A 858 21.39 27.09 -19.48
C MET A 858 22.33 26.75 -20.62
N ARG A 859 21.95 26.96 -21.89
CA ARG A 859 22.86 26.79 -23.03
C ARG A 859 24.03 27.76 -23.00
N ARG A 860 23.76 29.04 -22.69
CA ARG A 860 24.80 30.06 -22.54
C ARG A 860 25.85 29.66 -21.50
N ASP A 861 25.42 29.05 -20.40
CA ASP A 861 26.28 28.67 -19.28
C ASP A 861 26.74 27.19 -19.34
N ALA A 862 26.49 26.49 -20.46
CA ALA A 862 26.82 25.08 -20.68
C ALA A 862 26.30 24.12 -19.57
N LEU A 863 25.11 24.41 -19.04
CA LEU A 863 24.43 23.58 -18.04
C LEU A 863 23.61 22.50 -18.76
N PRO A 864 23.81 21.20 -18.44
CA PRO A 864 23.08 20.12 -19.09
C PRO A 864 21.61 20.11 -18.66
N TYR A 865 20.72 19.89 -19.61
CA TYR A 865 19.30 19.68 -19.37
C TYR A 865 18.68 18.83 -20.49
N ALA A 866 17.50 18.29 -20.24
CA ALA A 866 16.65 17.66 -21.25
C ALA A 866 15.18 18.00 -20.98
N ALA A 867 14.41 18.28 -22.03
CA ALA A 867 12.96 18.43 -21.89
C ALA A 867 12.30 17.06 -21.61
N ALA A 868 11.46 17.00 -20.59
CA ALA A 868 10.64 15.83 -20.36
C ALA A 868 9.61 15.70 -21.50
N PRO A 869 9.21 14.48 -21.89
CA PRO A 869 8.25 14.26 -22.98
C PRO A 869 6.80 14.49 -22.52
N VAL A 870 6.57 15.61 -21.85
CA VAL A 870 5.28 16.09 -21.35
C VAL A 870 5.14 17.57 -21.70
N LEU A 871 4.01 17.91 -22.31
CA LEU A 871 3.59 19.29 -22.53
C LEU A 871 2.11 19.34 -22.15
N VAL A 872 1.80 20.08 -21.10
CA VAL A 872 0.42 20.31 -20.68
C VAL A 872 -0.06 21.58 -21.35
N GLU A 873 -0.98 21.45 -22.30
CA GLU A 873 -1.51 22.59 -23.06
C GLU A 873 -2.17 23.64 -22.17
N ALA A 874 -2.06 24.91 -22.55
CA ALA A 874 -2.63 26.03 -21.78
C ALA A 874 -4.16 25.89 -21.59
N SER A 875 -4.87 25.39 -22.61
CA SER A 875 -6.32 25.16 -22.57
C SER A 875 -6.72 24.10 -21.53
N ALA A 876 -5.91 23.06 -21.34
CA ALA A 876 -6.15 22.04 -20.32
C ALA A 876 -5.97 22.63 -18.91
N ILE A 877 -4.96 23.48 -18.72
CA ILE A 877 -4.74 24.20 -17.46
C ILE A 877 -5.92 25.13 -17.15
N ASP A 878 -6.42 25.85 -18.15
CA ASP A 878 -7.56 26.76 -17.98
C ASP A 878 -8.87 26.01 -17.65
N ALA A 879 -9.09 24.86 -18.28
CA ALA A 879 -10.23 24.00 -18.01
C ALA A 879 -10.18 23.44 -16.58
N GLU A 880 -9.04 22.89 -16.15
CA GLU A 880 -8.88 22.36 -14.79
C GLU A 880 -8.92 23.48 -13.74
N ALA A 881 -8.32 24.65 -14.01
CA ALA A 881 -8.41 25.80 -13.11
C ALA A 881 -9.87 26.26 -12.92
N SER A 882 -10.68 26.19 -13.98
CA SER A 882 -12.11 26.51 -13.91
C SER A 882 -12.89 25.45 -13.13
N ALA A 883 -12.53 24.17 -13.26
CA ALA A 883 -13.09 23.10 -12.44
C ALA A 883 -12.72 23.24 -10.95
N ILE A 884 -11.47 23.62 -10.65
CA ILE A 884 -11.03 23.93 -9.28
C ILE A 884 -11.86 25.08 -8.71
N ARG A 885 -12.01 26.18 -9.45
CA ARG A 885 -12.83 27.33 -9.03
C ARG A 885 -14.29 26.93 -8.76
N ALA A 886 -14.89 26.09 -9.61
CA ALA A 886 -16.26 25.63 -9.42
C ALA A 886 -16.40 24.79 -8.14
N ARG A 887 -15.48 23.86 -7.88
CA ARG A 887 -15.45 23.05 -6.64
C ARG A 887 -15.27 23.90 -5.40
N ASP A 888 -14.37 24.88 -5.45
CA ASP A 888 -14.13 25.78 -4.31
C ASP A 888 -15.36 26.67 -4.05
N ALA A 889 -16.04 27.16 -5.08
CA ALA A 889 -17.28 27.92 -4.95
C ALA A 889 -18.42 27.10 -4.34
N GLU A 890 -18.59 25.84 -4.77
CA GLU A 890 -19.57 24.92 -4.21
C GLU A 890 -19.29 24.61 -2.72
N ALA A 891 -18.02 24.41 -2.36
CA ALA A 891 -17.62 24.17 -0.97
C ALA A 891 -17.92 25.38 -0.07
N ILE A 892 -17.67 26.60 -0.55
CA ILE A 892 -18.01 27.84 0.16
C ILE A 892 -19.53 27.96 0.34
N ALA A 893 -20.31 27.75 -0.72
CA ALA A 893 -21.77 27.81 -0.66
C ALA A 893 -22.37 26.80 0.34
N ALA A 894 -21.87 25.56 0.33
CA ALA A 894 -22.29 24.52 1.26
C ALA A 894 -21.96 24.87 2.72
N GLU A 895 -20.83 25.53 2.97
CA GLU A 895 -20.46 25.98 4.32
C GLU A 895 -21.36 27.12 4.81
N GLU A 896 -21.69 28.07 3.92
CA GLU A 896 -22.64 29.13 4.25
C GLU A 896 -24.05 28.58 4.53
N ASP A 897 -24.50 27.57 3.79
CA ASP A 897 -25.79 26.90 4.03
C ASP A 897 -25.82 26.19 5.39
N ARG A 898 -24.74 25.50 5.76
CA ARG A 898 -24.62 24.89 7.10
C ARG A 898 -24.64 25.95 8.19
N ALA A 899 -23.96 27.08 7.99
CA ALA A 899 -23.96 28.17 8.95
C ALA A 899 -25.35 28.82 9.09
N ARG A 900 -26.11 28.96 7.99
CA ARG A 900 -27.52 29.40 8.00
C ARG A 900 -28.40 28.41 8.77
N ALA A 901 -28.36 27.12 8.42
CA ALA A 901 -29.15 26.09 9.08
C ALA A 901 -28.86 25.97 10.59
N SER A 902 -27.59 26.12 10.99
CA SER A 902 -27.19 26.13 12.40
C SER A 902 -27.77 27.33 13.17
N ARG A 903 -27.75 28.53 12.57
CA ARG A 903 -28.37 29.72 13.17
C ARG A 903 -29.89 29.57 13.30
N ASP A 904 -30.55 29.04 12.27
CA ASP A 904 -32.00 28.84 12.28
C ASP A 904 -32.41 27.79 13.33
N ALA A 905 -31.64 26.70 13.45
CA ALA A 905 -31.85 25.69 14.47
C ALA A 905 -31.67 26.26 15.90
N ALA A 906 -30.66 27.10 16.11
CA ALA A 906 -30.43 27.76 17.39
C ALA A 906 -31.59 28.71 17.75
N GLN A 907 -32.05 29.53 16.81
CA GLN A 907 -33.21 30.41 17.02
C GLN A 907 -34.49 29.64 17.32
N LEU A 908 -34.72 28.52 16.64
CA LEU A 908 -35.88 27.67 16.90
C LEU A 908 -35.80 27.02 18.29
N ALA A 909 -34.62 26.58 18.72
CA ALA A 909 -34.40 26.03 20.05
C ALA A 909 -34.65 27.07 21.14
N GLU A 910 -34.16 28.30 20.96
CA GLU A 910 -34.39 29.42 21.87
C GLU A 910 -35.88 29.75 22.00
N ARG A 911 -36.60 29.85 20.88
CA ARG A 911 -38.06 30.07 20.89
C ARG A 911 -38.82 28.97 21.62
N ARG A 912 -38.43 27.71 21.42
CA ARG A 912 -39.04 26.56 22.13
C ARG A 912 -38.77 26.63 23.64
N GLN A 913 -37.56 26.99 24.05
CA GLN A 913 -37.23 27.16 25.47
C GLN A 913 -38.02 28.32 26.10
N ALA A 914 -38.14 29.45 25.41
CA ALA A 914 -38.92 30.59 25.87
C ALA A 914 -40.42 30.26 25.99
N GLN A 915 -40.98 29.54 25.01
CA GLN A 915 -42.38 29.10 25.06
C GLN A 915 -42.61 28.10 26.21
N ALA A 916 -41.73 27.11 26.38
CA ALA A 916 -41.83 26.16 27.49
C ALA A 916 -41.71 26.84 28.86
N ALA A 917 -40.85 27.86 28.99
CA ALA A 917 -40.77 28.67 30.20
C ALA A 917 -42.08 29.44 30.47
N ALA A 918 -42.62 30.12 29.45
CA ALA A 918 -43.87 30.86 29.57
C ALA A 918 -45.07 29.95 29.92
N GLU A 919 -45.13 28.75 29.33
CA GLU A 919 -46.17 27.76 29.66
C GLU A 919 -46.05 27.28 31.11
N ARG A 920 -44.83 27.01 31.60
CA ARG A 920 -44.60 26.65 33.02
C ARG A 920 -45.04 27.77 33.95
N ASP A 921 -44.62 29.01 33.68
CA ASP A 921 -44.96 30.17 34.51
C ASP A 921 -46.48 30.38 34.57
N ALA A 922 -47.19 30.21 33.45
CA ALA A 922 -48.64 30.30 33.40
C ALA A 922 -49.33 29.20 34.22
N VAL A 923 -48.82 27.96 34.17
CA VAL A 923 -49.33 26.85 34.98
C VAL A 923 -49.10 27.10 36.46
N GLU A 924 -47.91 27.56 36.86
CA GLU A 924 -47.59 27.89 38.25
C GLU A 924 -48.45 29.03 38.79
N ALA A 925 -48.63 30.11 38.01
CA ALA A 925 -49.49 31.23 38.39
C ALA A 925 -50.93 30.77 38.64
N ARG A 926 -51.47 29.90 37.76
CA ARG A 926 -52.80 29.31 37.93
C ARG A 926 -52.90 28.44 39.18
N LEU A 927 -51.90 27.58 39.44
CA LEU A 927 -51.85 26.73 40.62
C LEU A 927 -51.81 27.54 41.93
N ARG A 928 -50.97 28.59 41.98
CA ARG A 928 -50.88 29.52 43.12
C ARG A 928 -52.18 30.29 43.34
N ALA A 929 -52.87 30.69 42.26
CA ALA A 929 -54.17 31.36 42.37
C ALA A 929 -55.25 30.42 42.94
N GLN A 930 -55.29 29.16 42.49
CA GLN A 930 -56.27 28.17 42.95
C GLN A 930 -56.03 27.72 44.40
N ASN A 931 -54.78 27.45 44.75
CA ASN A 931 -54.41 26.86 46.04
C ASN A 931 -53.95 27.88 47.09
N GLY A 932 -53.85 29.15 46.71
CA GLY A 932 -53.27 30.22 47.53
C GLY A 932 -53.94 30.41 48.89
N ALA A 933 -55.28 30.34 48.94
CA ALA A 933 -56.02 30.50 50.19
C ALA A 933 -55.74 29.34 51.16
N THR A 934 -55.76 28.10 50.67
CA THR A 934 -55.50 26.91 51.49
C THR A 934 -54.06 26.85 51.98
N ALA A 935 -53.09 27.15 51.10
CA ALA A 935 -51.69 27.22 51.47
C ALA A 935 -51.42 28.29 52.54
N ARG A 936 -52.05 29.47 52.45
CA ARG A 936 -51.95 30.50 53.50
C ARG A 936 -52.57 30.06 54.82
N GLY A 937 -53.70 29.35 54.78
CA GLY A 937 -54.32 28.79 55.99
C GLY A 937 -53.40 27.78 56.69
N LEU A 938 -52.72 26.93 55.92
CA LEU A 938 -51.76 25.97 56.45
C LEU A 938 -50.45 26.64 56.90
N LEU A 939 -49.99 27.69 56.19
CA LEU A 939 -48.84 28.51 56.59
C LEU A 939 -49.07 29.15 57.97
N GLU A 940 -50.28 29.64 58.24
CA GLU A 940 -50.60 30.23 59.54
C GLU A 940 -50.54 29.20 60.67
N LYS A 941 -50.97 27.95 60.41
CA LYS A 941 -50.78 26.85 61.38
C LYS A 941 -49.29 26.59 61.66
N VAL A 942 -48.45 26.59 60.62
CA VAL A 942 -46.98 26.44 60.78
C VAL A 942 -46.42 27.61 61.58
N ARG A 943 -46.83 28.84 61.26
CA ARG A 943 -46.40 30.06 61.97
C ARG A 943 -46.70 29.95 63.46
N LEU A 944 -47.94 29.63 63.83
CA LEU A 944 -48.36 29.46 65.22
C LEU A 944 -47.60 28.33 65.92
N LEU A 945 -47.30 27.23 65.21
CA LEU A 945 -46.49 26.14 65.75
C LEU A 945 -45.06 26.62 66.08
N LEU A 946 -44.42 27.31 65.15
CA LEU A 946 -43.05 27.82 65.32
C LEU A 946 -42.97 28.89 66.40
N GLU A 947 -43.97 29.76 66.52
CA GLU A 947 -44.06 30.75 67.61
C GLU A 947 -44.22 30.08 68.98
N LYS A 948 -45.09 29.07 69.11
CA LYS A 948 -45.24 28.30 70.36
C LYS A 948 -43.98 27.54 70.73
N GLN A 949 -43.30 26.96 69.74
CA GLN A 949 -42.01 26.27 69.93
C GLN A 949 -40.92 27.25 70.40
N ALA A 950 -40.83 28.43 69.78
CA ALA A 950 -39.88 29.46 70.18
C ALA A 950 -40.16 30.02 71.59
N ALA A 951 -41.43 30.02 72.02
CA ALA A 951 -41.85 30.45 73.36
C ALA A 951 -41.75 29.33 74.42
N GLY A 952 -41.29 28.12 74.07
CA GLY A 952 -41.21 26.98 75.00
C GLY A 952 -42.57 26.49 75.51
N SER A 953 -43.67 26.83 74.85
CA SER A 953 -45.05 26.53 75.24
C SER A 953 -45.76 25.59 74.26
N ALA A 954 -45.00 24.93 73.39
CA ALA A 954 -45.55 23.95 72.46
C ALA A 954 -46.07 22.70 73.23
N PRO A 955 -47.31 22.25 72.94
CA PRO A 955 -47.96 21.17 73.71
C PRO A 955 -47.34 19.78 73.49
N VAL A 956 -46.50 19.59 72.46
CA VAL A 956 -45.79 18.34 72.14
C VAL A 956 -44.42 18.70 71.57
N SER A 957 -43.36 18.00 71.98
CA SER A 957 -42.04 18.11 71.35
C SER A 957 -42.12 17.50 69.95
N PHE A 958 -42.03 18.34 68.91
CA PHE A 958 -41.89 17.87 67.54
C PHE A 958 -40.40 17.68 67.25
N ASP A 959 -39.93 16.43 67.24
CA ASP A 959 -38.53 16.10 66.98
C ASP A 959 -38.00 16.73 65.68
N GLY A 960 -38.87 16.91 64.69
CA GLY A 960 -38.55 17.55 63.42
C GLY A 960 -38.22 19.04 63.48
N LEU A 961 -38.53 19.76 64.58
CA LEU A 961 -38.14 21.16 64.79
C LEU A 961 -36.86 21.32 65.63
N THR A 962 -36.34 20.22 66.18
CA THR A 962 -35.12 20.19 67.00
C THR A 962 -33.92 20.88 66.33
N PRO A 963 -33.65 20.70 65.02
CA PRO A 963 -32.54 21.39 64.36
C PRO A 963 -32.64 22.91 64.47
N ILE A 964 -33.85 23.46 64.32
CA ILE A 964 -34.06 24.90 64.42
C ILE A 964 -33.88 25.35 65.87
N THR A 965 -34.46 24.66 66.85
CA THR A 965 -34.35 25.07 68.26
C THR A 965 -32.92 24.97 68.78
N GLN A 966 -32.18 23.93 68.42
CA GLN A 966 -30.76 23.78 68.76
C GLN A 966 -29.92 24.90 68.13
N SER A 967 -30.16 25.21 66.85
CA SER A 967 -29.45 26.30 66.18
C SER A 967 -29.76 27.66 66.82
N GLN A 968 -31.02 27.94 67.14
CA GLN A 968 -31.42 29.19 67.78
C GLN A 968 -30.87 29.30 69.22
N ALA A 969 -30.81 28.20 69.98
CA ALA A 969 -30.22 28.18 71.31
C ALA A 969 -28.70 28.45 71.26
N SER A 970 -27.97 27.77 70.37
CA SER A 970 -26.53 27.99 70.17
C SER A 970 -26.24 29.44 69.73
N ARG A 971 -27.01 29.98 68.79
CA ARG A 971 -26.88 31.40 68.37
C ARG A 971 -27.14 32.35 69.53
N ALA A 972 -28.12 32.06 70.40
CA ALA A 972 -28.42 32.90 71.55
C ALA A 972 -27.29 32.89 72.59
N GLU A 973 -26.65 31.74 72.82
CA GLU A 973 -25.44 31.63 73.66
C GLU A 973 -24.28 32.48 73.14
N ASP A 974 -24.15 32.58 71.81
CA ASP A 974 -23.15 33.42 71.13
C ASP A 974 -23.52 34.93 71.07
N GLY A 975 -24.60 35.36 71.74
CA GLY A 975 -25.02 36.76 71.82
C GLY A 975 -25.87 37.25 70.64
N TRP A 976 -26.39 36.36 69.79
CA TRP A 976 -27.33 36.73 68.73
C TRP A 976 -28.74 36.95 69.29
N THR A 977 -29.39 38.01 68.82
CA THR A 977 -30.77 38.36 69.18
C THR A 977 -31.65 38.42 67.94
N VAL A 978 -32.82 37.77 67.98
CA VAL A 978 -33.76 37.75 66.85
C VAL A 978 -34.39 39.14 66.69
N VAL A 979 -34.29 39.69 65.47
CA VAL A 979 -34.86 40.98 65.08
C VAL A 979 -36.17 40.78 64.32
N LYS A 980 -36.21 39.81 63.40
CA LYS A 980 -37.32 39.60 62.48
C LYS A 980 -37.52 38.12 62.18
N ARG A 981 -38.77 37.70 62.03
CA ARG A 981 -39.15 36.36 61.57
C ARG A 981 -40.12 36.51 60.42
N GLU A 982 -39.80 35.93 59.27
CA GLU A 982 -40.63 35.94 58.07
C GLU A 982 -40.86 34.52 57.60
N ILE A 983 -42.11 34.15 57.37
CA ILE A 983 -42.47 32.83 56.86
C ILE A 983 -43.30 32.98 55.59
N GLU A 984 -42.97 32.20 54.57
CA GLU A 984 -43.64 32.19 53.27
C GLU A 984 -43.88 30.76 52.80
N VAL A 985 -44.85 30.57 51.90
CA VAL A 985 -45.07 29.28 51.24
C VAL A 985 -43.98 29.07 50.20
N ASP A 986 -43.16 28.04 50.38
CA ASP A 986 -42.19 27.61 49.37
C ASP A 986 -42.83 26.62 48.37
N ASP A 987 -43.67 25.72 48.89
CA ASP A 987 -44.45 24.75 48.14
C ASP A 987 -45.71 24.35 48.92
N TYR A 988 -46.73 23.90 48.22
CA TYR A 988 -47.98 23.41 48.78
C TYR A 988 -48.53 22.33 47.86
N GLY A 989 -49.15 21.29 48.41
CA GLY A 989 -49.70 20.22 47.60
C GLY A 989 -50.33 19.12 48.43
N HIS A 990 -50.28 17.91 47.90
CA HIS A 990 -50.81 16.72 48.55
C HIS A 990 -49.72 15.67 48.69
N ALA A 991 -49.65 15.02 49.83
CA ALA A 991 -48.75 13.89 50.06
C ALA A 991 -49.54 12.67 50.53
N GLN A 992 -49.03 11.48 50.21
CA GLN A 992 -49.58 10.21 50.63
C GLN A 992 -49.10 9.85 52.03
N PHE A 993 -50.06 9.60 52.93
CA PHE A 993 -49.80 9.11 54.27
C PHE A 993 -50.72 7.92 54.56
N LYS A 994 -50.13 6.72 54.69
CA LYS A 994 -50.84 5.47 54.94
C LYS A 994 -52.03 5.24 53.99
N GLY A 995 -51.84 5.55 52.70
CA GLY A 995 -52.85 5.39 51.65
C GLY A 995 -53.88 6.52 51.53
N ARG A 996 -53.80 7.57 52.36
CA ARG A 996 -54.64 8.79 52.26
C ARG A 996 -53.83 9.95 51.67
N ALA A 997 -54.46 10.73 50.79
CA ALA A 997 -53.91 12.00 50.34
C ALA A 997 -54.21 13.09 51.38
N LEU A 998 -53.17 13.62 52.03
CA LEU A 998 -53.26 14.71 53.00
C LEU A 998 -52.70 15.99 52.39
N GLU A 999 -53.21 17.14 52.85
CA GLU A 999 -52.61 18.43 52.50
C GLU A 999 -51.22 18.55 53.11
N ALA A 1000 -50.30 19.11 52.33
CA ALA A 1000 -48.89 19.21 52.66
C ALA A 1000 -48.39 20.61 52.33
N ILE A 1001 -47.54 21.17 53.20
CA ILE A 1001 -46.88 22.45 52.98
C ILE A 1001 -45.37 22.29 53.14
N VAL A 1002 -44.62 23.03 52.34
CA VAL A 1002 -43.22 23.38 52.57
C VAL A 1002 -43.18 24.89 52.76
N ALA A 1003 -42.86 25.34 53.96
CA ALA A 1003 -42.75 26.75 54.30
C ALA A 1003 -41.28 27.14 54.41
N ARG A 1004 -40.90 28.29 53.85
CA ARG A 1004 -39.59 28.88 54.08
C ARG A 1004 -39.69 29.88 55.23
N TRP A 1005 -38.85 29.70 56.23
CA TRP A 1005 -38.75 30.55 57.41
C TRP A 1005 -37.39 31.25 57.45
N ARG A 1006 -37.39 32.58 57.36
CA ARG A 1006 -36.21 33.43 57.50
C ARG A 1006 -36.21 34.11 58.87
N ILE A 1007 -35.10 33.98 59.58
CA ILE A 1007 -34.90 34.56 60.90
C ILE A 1007 -33.75 35.55 60.81
N THR A 1008 -34.04 36.84 60.83
CA THR A 1008 -33.00 37.88 60.89
C THR A 1008 -32.60 38.07 62.34
N GLN A 1009 -31.30 37.99 62.60
CA GLN A 1009 -30.69 38.13 63.92
C GLN A 1009 -29.62 39.21 63.88
N LYS A 1010 -29.36 39.84 65.03
CA LYS A 1010 -28.26 40.78 65.22
C LYS A 1010 -27.40 40.37 66.42
N ASN A 1011 -26.09 40.57 66.31
CA ASN A 1011 -25.17 40.43 67.41
C ASN A 1011 -24.59 41.80 67.76
N ASN A 1012 -24.98 42.35 68.92
CA ASN A 1012 -24.56 43.69 69.30
C ASN A 1012 -23.08 43.76 69.69
N VAL A 1013 -22.47 42.64 70.08
CA VAL A 1013 -21.05 42.56 70.46
C VAL A 1013 -20.17 42.54 69.21
N LEU A 1014 -20.58 41.79 68.18
CA LEU A 1014 -19.87 41.69 66.90
C LEU A 1014 -20.21 42.84 65.93
N GLY A 1015 -21.34 43.53 66.13
CA GLY A 1015 -21.81 44.58 65.22
C GLY A 1015 -22.39 44.05 63.91
N GLU A 1016 -22.82 42.79 63.87
CA GLU A 1016 -23.24 42.09 62.64
C GLU A 1016 -24.73 41.73 62.62
N PHE A 1017 -25.27 41.62 61.41
CA PHE A 1017 -26.57 41.00 61.13
C PHE A 1017 -26.35 39.67 60.43
N SER A 1018 -27.19 38.68 60.73
CA SER A 1018 -27.21 37.38 60.06
C SER A 1018 -28.64 36.98 59.77
N GLU A 1019 -28.85 36.31 58.64
CA GLU A 1019 -30.12 35.69 58.30
C GLU A 1019 -29.97 34.17 58.37
N ASP A 1020 -30.86 33.52 59.11
CA ASP A 1020 -30.94 32.08 59.20
C ASP A 1020 -32.18 31.58 58.44
N CYS A 1021 -31.98 30.77 57.40
CA CYS A 1021 -33.04 30.30 56.52
C CYS A 1021 -33.29 28.81 56.71
N TRP A 1022 -34.56 28.47 56.97
CA TRP A 1022 -35.04 27.12 57.15
C TRP A 1022 -36.21 26.80 56.21
N GLN A 1023 -36.29 25.58 55.74
CA GLN A 1023 -37.49 25.02 55.13
C GLN A 1023 -38.13 24.04 56.11
N VAL A 1024 -39.42 24.21 56.37
CA VAL A 1024 -40.23 23.37 57.26
C VAL A 1024 -41.31 22.72 56.42
N ALA A 1025 -41.31 21.38 56.36
CA ALA A 1025 -42.33 20.62 55.65
C ALA A 1025 -43.16 19.79 56.63
N LEU A 1026 -44.48 19.73 56.41
CA LEU A 1026 -45.39 18.95 57.24
C LEU A 1026 -46.68 18.57 56.51
N LEU A 1027 -47.45 17.65 57.09
CA LEU A 1027 -48.79 17.24 56.65
C LEU A 1027 -49.87 17.73 57.63
N ASP A 1028 -51.01 18.18 57.11
CA ASP A 1028 -52.20 18.56 57.89
C ASP A 1028 -53.22 17.41 57.89
N ASP A 1029 -53.26 16.60 58.94
CA ASP A 1029 -54.26 15.55 59.10
C ASP A 1029 -55.49 16.11 59.82
N ARG A 1030 -56.36 16.75 59.03
CA ARG A 1030 -57.59 17.40 59.54
C ARG A 1030 -58.57 16.43 60.18
N GLU A 1031 -58.59 15.17 59.75
CA GLU A 1031 -59.46 14.12 60.31
C GLU A 1031 -59.13 13.85 61.79
N PHE A 1032 -57.84 13.89 62.13
CA PHE A 1032 -57.36 13.67 63.49
C PHE A 1032 -56.92 14.96 64.20
N ASN A 1033 -57.16 16.11 63.58
CA ASN A 1033 -56.77 17.44 64.06
C ASN A 1033 -55.29 17.51 64.51
N MET A 1034 -54.37 16.94 63.72
CA MET A 1034 -52.95 16.89 64.06
C MET A 1034 -52.02 17.09 62.86
N LEU A 1035 -50.81 17.60 63.14
CA LEU A 1035 -49.75 17.75 62.15
C LEU A 1035 -48.87 16.50 62.14
N ARG A 1036 -48.43 16.05 60.96
CA ARG A 1036 -47.63 14.82 60.80
C ARG A 1036 -46.37 15.03 59.97
N GLU A 1037 -45.44 14.10 60.10
CA GLU A 1037 -44.21 13.99 59.29
C GLU A 1037 -43.48 15.32 59.19
N LEU A 1038 -43.34 16.02 60.31
CA LEU A 1038 -42.69 17.32 60.32
C LEU A 1038 -41.18 17.13 60.13
N VAL A 1039 -40.61 17.87 59.18
CA VAL A 1039 -39.16 17.97 58.98
C VAL A 1039 -38.75 19.44 58.86
N SER A 1040 -37.61 19.79 59.41
CA SER A 1040 -36.97 21.09 59.17
C SER A 1040 -35.54 20.92 58.68
N VAL A 1041 -35.16 21.72 57.70
CA VAL A 1041 -33.83 21.67 57.07
C VAL A 1041 -33.35 23.10 56.79
N ARG A 1042 -32.03 23.34 56.77
CA ARG A 1042 -31.50 24.65 56.37
C ARG A 1042 -31.61 24.84 54.86
N CYS A 1043 -31.87 26.06 54.40
CA CYS A 1043 -32.07 26.35 52.98
C CYS A 1043 -30.81 26.13 52.09
N ASP A 1044 -29.61 26.16 52.68
CA ASP A 1044 -28.32 26.06 51.99
C ASP A 1044 -27.81 24.62 51.82
N VAL A 1045 -28.10 23.74 52.78
CA VAL A 1045 -27.56 22.36 52.83
C VAL A 1045 -28.65 21.27 52.92
N GLY A 1046 -29.92 21.66 53.04
CA GLY A 1046 -31.03 20.80 53.40
C GLY A 1046 -31.77 20.08 52.27
N GLU A 1047 -31.45 20.37 51.00
CA GLU A 1047 -32.27 19.95 49.85
C GLU A 1047 -32.45 18.42 49.78
N ALA A 1048 -31.40 17.64 50.09
CA ALA A 1048 -31.47 16.18 50.05
C ALA A 1048 -32.48 15.60 51.06
N ALA A 1049 -32.57 16.18 52.27
CA ALA A 1049 -33.51 15.73 53.29
C ALA A 1049 -34.96 16.12 52.93
N LEU A 1050 -35.16 17.31 52.37
CA LEU A 1050 -36.46 17.75 51.87
C LEU A 1050 -36.91 16.91 50.66
N MET A 1051 -36.00 16.55 49.76
CA MET A 1051 -36.30 15.67 48.63
C MET A 1051 -36.63 14.24 49.08
N ARG A 1052 -35.94 13.69 50.09
CA ARG A 1052 -36.33 12.41 50.70
C ARG A 1052 -37.73 12.46 51.29
N TRP A 1053 -38.09 13.57 51.95
CA TRP A 1053 -39.43 13.78 52.47
C TRP A 1053 -40.48 13.83 51.36
N ARG A 1054 -40.23 14.61 50.30
CA ARG A 1054 -41.12 14.70 49.12
C ARG A 1054 -41.32 13.35 48.44
N THR A 1055 -40.23 12.63 48.17
CA THR A 1055 -40.28 11.32 47.50
C THR A 1055 -40.92 10.25 48.39
N GLY A 1056 -40.55 10.20 49.67
CA GLY A 1056 -41.06 9.20 50.62
C GLY A 1056 -42.56 9.31 50.87
N LEU A 1057 -43.11 10.52 50.78
CA LEU A 1057 -44.54 10.78 50.93
C LEU A 1057 -45.25 10.99 49.59
N VAL A 1058 -44.61 10.72 48.45
CA VAL A 1058 -45.20 10.91 47.11
C VAL A 1058 -45.87 12.30 46.98
N PHE A 1059 -45.15 13.33 47.42
CA PHE A 1059 -45.63 14.71 47.41
C PHE A 1059 -45.86 15.19 45.98
N ARG A 1060 -47.08 15.66 45.70
CA ARG A 1060 -47.49 16.28 44.45
C ARG A 1060 -47.73 17.76 44.69
N SER A 1061 -46.90 18.60 44.09
CA SER A 1061 -47.04 20.05 44.20
C SER A 1061 -48.34 20.52 43.55
N GLY A 1062 -49.09 21.32 44.29
CA GLY A 1062 -50.14 22.22 43.83
C GLY A 1062 -49.68 23.68 43.78
N TRP A 1063 -48.36 23.94 43.83
CA TRP A 1063 -47.76 25.28 43.86
C TRP A 1063 -46.77 25.53 42.72
N ARG A 1064 -46.17 24.45 42.18
CA ARG A 1064 -45.16 24.42 41.11
C ARG A 1064 -45.64 23.52 39.98
N ALA A 1065 -45.19 23.79 38.76
CA ALA A 1065 -45.48 22.93 37.62
C ALA A 1065 -44.76 21.59 37.81
N ALA A 1066 -45.38 20.49 37.38
CA ALA A 1066 -44.71 19.18 37.40
C ALA A 1066 -43.44 19.26 36.55
N GLN A 1067 -42.30 18.88 37.13
CA GLN A 1067 -41.11 18.56 36.34
C GLN A 1067 -41.34 17.17 35.76
N GLU A 1068 -41.65 17.10 34.46
CA GLU A 1068 -41.66 15.83 33.71
C GLU A 1068 -40.25 15.30 33.49
#